data_AF-A0AB35UC18-F1
#
_entry.id   AF-A0AB35UC18-F1
#
_cell.length_a   1.000
_cell.length_b   1.000
_cell.length_c   1.000
_cell.angle_alpha   90.00
_cell.angle_beta   90.00
_cell.angle_gamma   90.00
#
_symmetry.space_group_name_H-M   'P 1'
#
loop_
_entity.id
_entity.type
_entity.pdbx_description
1 polymer ?
#
loop_
_entity_poly.entity_id
_entity_poly.type
_entity_poly.pdbx_seq_one_letter_code
_entity_poly.pdbx_strand_id
1 'polypeptide(L)'
;MAKPFTIAVPDERLAGINAKVASFDWGALPDAGSWTSGVGLADLKRLVDHWRMRFDWRAQERRLNALPQFTTEVLGEKLHFIHARGDGSRPPLLLLHGWPGSFMEFEALIAPLVADGHDVVVPSLPGYAFSGRPAAPIGPRRTGELMHGLMTELFGDARYLVQGGDWGAAIGSWMAHDHPEAVAALHLNMVLLQAADVSPKTPDELAWAARRATLAKEETGYAQEQGTRPQTLGIAMSDSPVGVAAWILEKFGAWADVPRDEQGRPDLWQAFDEDTLLTNIMLYLVEGSFITSTWMYRGRMLEGSGELPAGSRVKVPTGVAAFPDPVFPPPPRSHARKTYNIVHWNEMEAGGHFAALEQPGVLLADMRRFFADQASSRARRRRRIAGAAGVIGVAALGFWTLADSHRRPDDTQARHRATYPPLDVPKVFAEGVWIVDSGPINAMGIALPVRMTIIRLENGDLLLHSPTPYSAELAKAIEALGRVRHLVAPNIAHWTYIADWQRAYPDATTWAAPGLRDRAQVRASSVRFDAELGGTAPAEWSDTLDQGMVPAGAGFNEIWFFHRQTKTLVLVDLIENLDADKLPPVTRLLMQASAATDGTTARYLRLPVRLGGADARNAVRAIVALEPDRVIFAHGRPFDTNGAARLKRAFEWLI
;
A
#
# COMPACT_ATOMS: atom_id res chain seq x y z
N MET A 1 2.38 -10.72 -14.13
CA MET A 1 1.02 -11.29 -14.23
C MET A 1 1.03 -12.65 -13.56
N ALA A 2 0.14 -12.85 -12.59
CA ALA A 2 0.00 -14.11 -11.86
C ALA A 2 -0.41 -15.29 -12.76
N LYS A 3 0.23 -16.44 -12.54
CA LYS A 3 0.00 -17.69 -13.28
C LYS A 3 -0.57 -18.76 -12.34
N PRO A 4 -1.61 -19.51 -12.73
CA PRO A 4 -2.10 -20.62 -11.92
C PRO A 4 -0.98 -21.60 -11.55
N PHE A 5 -1.03 -22.12 -10.34
CA PHE A 5 -0.07 -23.08 -9.81
C PHE A 5 -0.80 -24.30 -9.27
N THR A 6 -0.19 -25.47 -9.43
CA THR A 6 -0.67 -26.73 -8.90
C THR A 6 0.52 -27.45 -8.30
N ILE A 7 0.39 -27.88 -7.05
CA ILE A 7 1.39 -28.69 -6.37
C ILE A 7 1.40 -30.06 -7.06
N ALA A 8 2.55 -30.44 -7.61
CA ALA A 8 2.75 -31.71 -8.27
C ALA A 8 4.16 -32.23 -7.95
N VAL A 9 4.32 -32.76 -6.73
CA VAL A 9 5.63 -33.26 -6.28
C VAL A 9 5.93 -34.57 -7.02
N PRO A 10 7.13 -34.76 -7.61
CA PRO A 10 7.47 -36.01 -8.28
C PRO A 10 7.50 -37.21 -7.33
N ASP A 11 7.02 -38.38 -7.77
CA ASP A 11 7.03 -39.61 -6.97
C ASP A 11 8.45 -39.98 -6.50
N GLU A 12 9.47 -39.74 -7.34
CA GLU A 12 10.88 -39.94 -6.98
C GLU A 12 11.30 -39.10 -5.77
N ARG A 13 10.84 -37.85 -5.69
CA ARG A 13 11.14 -36.96 -4.54
C ARG A 13 10.52 -37.50 -3.26
N LEU A 14 9.27 -37.96 -3.33
CA LEU A 14 8.57 -38.54 -2.18
C LEU A 14 9.20 -39.85 -1.74
N ALA A 15 9.55 -40.73 -2.69
CA ALA A 15 10.23 -41.99 -2.41
C ALA A 15 11.60 -41.76 -1.74
N GLY A 16 12.36 -40.76 -2.22
CA GLY A 16 13.64 -40.39 -1.62
C GLY A 16 13.52 -39.88 -0.18
N ILE A 17 12.50 -39.07 0.13
CA ILE A 17 12.21 -38.63 1.50
C ILE A 17 11.83 -39.84 2.37
N ASN A 18 10.89 -40.68 1.91
CA ASN A 18 10.42 -41.84 2.65
C ASN A 18 11.53 -42.86 2.94
N ALA A 19 12.44 -43.09 1.99
CA ALA A 19 13.58 -43.98 2.18
C ALA A 19 14.47 -43.51 3.34
N LYS A 20 14.78 -42.21 3.40
CA LYS A 20 15.59 -41.61 4.48
C LYS A 20 14.89 -41.61 5.84
N VAL A 21 13.58 -41.37 5.85
CA VAL A 21 12.76 -41.50 7.08
C VAL A 21 12.79 -42.94 7.58
N ALA A 22 12.65 -43.92 6.69
CA ALA A 22 12.63 -45.34 7.05
C ALA A 22 13.99 -45.87 7.51
N SER A 23 15.10 -45.34 6.99
CA SER A 23 16.46 -45.77 7.31
C SER A 23 17.10 -45.04 8.48
N PHE A 24 16.37 -44.14 9.16
CA PHE A 24 16.92 -43.37 10.28
C PHE A 24 17.34 -44.29 11.43
N ASP A 25 18.61 -44.20 11.83
CA ASP A 25 19.18 -45.03 12.89
C ASP A 25 18.91 -44.45 14.28
N TRP A 26 17.83 -44.93 14.91
CA TRP A 26 17.49 -44.59 16.29
C TRP A 26 18.50 -45.10 17.32
N GLY A 27 19.29 -46.12 17.00
CA GLY A 27 20.27 -46.72 17.92
C GLY A 27 21.51 -45.87 18.11
N ALA A 28 21.83 -45.01 17.15
CA ALA A 28 22.94 -44.06 17.22
C ALA A 28 22.66 -42.84 18.10
N LEU A 29 21.42 -42.64 18.57
CA LEU A 29 21.01 -41.44 19.30
C LEU A 29 20.71 -41.78 20.77
N PRO A 30 21.54 -41.31 21.72
CA PRO A 30 21.21 -41.40 23.13
C PRO A 30 20.01 -40.50 23.46
N ASP A 31 19.11 -41.00 24.32
CA ASP A 31 17.97 -40.23 24.81
C ASP A 31 18.37 -39.39 26.03
N ALA A 32 18.22 -38.06 25.91
CA ALA A 32 18.42 -37.13 27.02
C ALA A 32 17.24 -37.13 28.03
N GLY A 33 16.16 -37.87 27.74
CA GLY A 33 15.07 -38.21 28.64
C GLY A 33 13.91 -37.21 28.68
N SER A 34 14.18 -35.90 28.71
CA SER A 34 13.16 -34.85 28.87
C SER A 34 13.13 -33.84 27.71
N TRP A 35 11.97 -33.20 27.54
CA TRP A 35 11.77 -32.09 26.59
C TRP A 35 12.60 -30.84 26.93
N THR A 36 13.24 -30.80 28.10
CA THR A 36 14.11 -29.69 28.52
C THR A 36 15.43 -29.62 27.73
N SER A 37 15.79 -30.66 26.97
CA SER A 37 17.01 -30.71 26.14
C SER A 37 16.70 -30.79 24.63
N GLY A 38 15.46 -30.52 24.23
CA GLY A 38 15.01 -30.55 22.83
C GLY A 38 13.77 -31.41 22.63
N VAL A 39 13.55 -31.88 21.39
CA VAL A 39 12.38 -32.68 21.04
C VAL A 39 12.33 -33.98 21.87
N GLY A 40 11.16 -34.33 22.38
CA GLY A 40 10.98 -35.62 23.05
C GLY A 40 11.12 -36.77 22.06
N LEU A 41 12.01 -37.72 22.37
CA LEU A 41 12.29 -38.84 21.48
C LEU A 41 11.06 -39.72 21.23
N ALA A 42 10.21 -39.88 22.25
CA ALA A 42 8.95 -40.61 22.14
C ALA A 42 7.98 -39.93 21.16
N ASP A 43 7.84 -38.60 21.24
CA ASP A 43 6.96 -37.82 20.38
C ASP A 43 7.45 -37.80 18.92
N LEU A 44 8.76 -37.66 18.72
CA LEU A 44 9.36 -37.74 17.39
C LEU A 44 9.20 -39.14 16.78
N LYS A 45 9.41 -40.22 17.55
CA LYS A 45 9.18 -41.60 17.10
C LYS A 45 7.73 -41.82 16.70
N ARG A 46 6.77 -41.34 17.51
CA ARG A 46 5.34 -41.39 17.18
C ARG A 46 5.06 -40.71 15.84
N LEU A 47 5.59 -39.50 15.62
CA LEU A 47 5.39 -38.76 14.37
C LEU A 47 5.99 -39.52 13.18
N VAL A 48 7.22 -40.04 13.31
CA VAL A 48 7.91 -40.80 12.26
C VAL A 48 7.19 -42.12 11.96
N ASP A 49 6.68 -42.80 12.98
CA ASP A 49 5.90 -44.03 12.82
C ASP A 49 4.60 -43.76 12.04
N HIS A 50 3.89 -42.69 12.36
CA HIS A 50 2.73 -42.25 11.57
C HIS A 50 3.13 -41.87 10.13
N TRP A 51 4.25 -41.16 9.97
CA TRP A 51 4.78 -40.77 8.67
C TRP A 51 5.04 -41.98 7.77
N ARG A 52 5.62 -43.05 8.32
CA ARG A 52 5.96 -44.27 7.57
C ARG A 52 4.75 -45.14 7.26
N MET A 53 3.77 -45.20 8.16
CA MET A 53 2.71 -46.20 8.10
C MET A 53 1.37 -45.66 7.59
N ARG A 54 1.12 -44.35 7.73
CA ARG A 54 -0.24 -43.79 7.55
C ARG A 54 -0.28 -42.48 6.76
N PHE A 55 0.74 -41.64 6.86
CA PHE A 55 0.73 -40.35 6.18
C PHE A 55 0.71 -40.49 4.65
N ASP A 56 -0.30 -39.92 4.01
CA ASP A 56 -0.43 -39.87 2.55
C ASP A 56 -0.21 -38.44 2.04
N TRP A 57 1.00 -38.13 1.55
CA TRP A 57 1.27 -36.84 0.92
C TRP A 57 0.32 -36.54 -0.24
N ARG A 58 -0.11 -37.54 -1.02
CA ARG A 58 -1.01 -37.30 -2.16
C ARG A 58 -2.39 -36.86 -1.69
N ALA A 59 -2.86 -37.31 -0.53
CA ALA A 59 -4.08 -36.78 0.09
C ALA A 59 -3.92 -35.31 0.48
N GLN A 60 -2.79 -34.95 1.10
CA GLN A 60 -2.50 -33.58 1.49
C GLN A 60 -2.32 -32.67 0.26
N GLU A 61 -1.61 -33.13 -0.76
CA GLU A 61 -1.43 -32.43 -2.03
C GLU A 61 -2.77 -32.14 -2.72
N ARG A 62 -3.69 -33.13 -2.78
CA ARG A 62 -5.05 -32.92 -3.30
C ARG A 62 -5.83 -31.89 -2.47
N ARG A 63 -5.73 -31.95 -1.14
CA ARG A 63 -6.38 -31.01 -0.23
C ARG A 63 -5.86 -29.58 -0.44
N LEU A 64 -4.56 -29.38 -0.47
CA LEU A 64 -3.93 -28.08 -0.71
C LEU A 64 -4.24 -27.54 -2.12
N ASN A 65 -4.27 -28.42 -3.13
CA ASN A 65 -4.65 -28.05 -4.50
C ASN A 65 -6.14 -27.68 -4.68
N ALA A 66 -6.99 -27.89 -3.67
CA ALA A 66 -8.34 -27.35 -3.69
C ALA A 66 -8.36 -25.82 -3.49
N LEU A 67 -7.25 -25.24 -3.02
CA LEU A 67 -7.09 -23.80 -2.88
C LEU A 67 -6.62 -23.18 -4.21
N PRO A 68 -7.10 -21.96 -4.55
CA PRO A 68 -6.70 -21.26 -5.77
C PRO A 68 -5.28 -20.70 -5.63
N GLN A 69 -4.30 -21.47 -6.11
CA GLN A 69 -2.88 -21.16 -6.00
C GLN A 69 -2.32 -20.53 -7.27
N PHE A 70 -1.37 -19.63 -7.09
CA PHE A 70 -0.73 -18.88 -8.16
C PHE A 70 0.76 -18.70 -7.89
N THR A 71 1.51 -18.38 -8.95
CA THR A 71 2.86 -17.85 -8.87
C THR A 71 2.99 -16.57 -9.68
N THR A 72 3.83 -15.64 -9.23
CA THR A 72 4.23 -14.45 -9.99
C THR A 72 5.68 -14.10 -9.68
N GLU A 73 6.23 -13.13 -10.42
CA GLU A 73 7.55 -12.57 -10.15
C GLU A 73 7.39 -11.14 -9.66
N VAL A 74 7.87 -10.86 -8.45
CA VAL A 74 7.81 -9.53 -7.83
C VAL A 74 9.22 -9.07 -7.53
N LEU A 75 9.64 -7.94 -8.11
CA LEU A 75 10.97 -7.37 -7.92
C LEU A 75 12.12 -8.39 -8.11
N GLY A 76 11.96 -9.29 -9.09
CA GLY A 76 12.94 -10.34 -9.43
C GLY A 76 12.83 -11.63 -8.62
N GLU A 77 11.89 -11.72 -7.67
CA GLU A 77 11.70 -12.91 -6.83
C GLU A 77 10.41 -13.65 -7.21
N LYS A 78 10.50 -14.97 -7.39
CA LYS A 78 9.33 -15.82 -7.63
C LYS A 78 8.56 -16.01 -6.32
N LEU A 79 7.28 -15.65 -6.32
CA LEU A 79 6.40 -15.85 -5.17
C LEU A 79 5.28 -16.84 -5.51
N HIS A 80 5.05 -17.79 -4.62
CA HIS A 80 3.85 -18.60 -4.56
C HIS A 80 2.85 -17.98 -3.58
N PHE A 81 1.57 -18.02 -3.92
CA PHE A 81 0.50 -17.54 -3.05
C PHE A 81 -0.84 -18.17 -3.39
N ILE A 82 -1.71 -18.26 -2.38
CA ILE A 82 -3.14 -18.47 -2.57
C ILE A 82 -3.80 -17.12 -2.82
N HIS A 83 -4.71 -17.04 -3.80
CA HIS A 83 -5.61 -15.91 -3.98
C HIS A 83 -7.05 -16.42 -4.10
N ALA A 84 -7.76 -16.39 -2.97
CA ALA A 84 -9.17 -16.74 -2.89
C ALA A 84 -10.02 -15.46 -3.01
N ARG A 85 -10.87 -15.41 -4.04
CA ARG A 85 -11.63 -14.20 -4.39
C ARG A 85 -12.92 -14.10 -3.59
N GLY A 86 -13.11 -12.98 -2.91
CA GLY A 86 -14.39 -12.57 -2.32
C GLY A 86 -15.29 -11.90 -3.34
N ASP A 87 -16.39 -11.31 -2.85
CA ASP A 87 -17.29 -10.49 -3.67
C ASP A 87 -16.77 -9.05 -3.90
N GLY A 88 -15.60 -8.71 -3.34
CA GLY A 88 -14.96 -7.40 -3.43
C GLY A 88 -15.63 -6.31 -2.58
N SER A 89 -16.58 -6.66 -1.71
CA SER A 89 -17.28 -5.70 -0.84
C SER A 89 -16.40 -5.20 0.31
N ARG A 90 -15.30 -5.90 0.62
CA ARG A 90 -14.31 -5.51 1.62
C ARG A 90 -12.90 -5.36 1.02
N PRO A 91 -12.01 -4.59 1.67
CA PRO A 91 -10.63 -4.45 1.21
C PRO A 91 -9.92 -5.80 1.10
N PRO A 92 -8.99 -5.98 0.15
CA PRO A 92 -8.15 -7.18 0.10
C PRO A 92 -7.43 -7.41 1.44
N LEU A 93 -7.21 -8.66 1.80
CA LEU A 93 -6.61 -9.07 3.07
C LEU A 93 -5.44 -10.00 2.81
N LEU A 94 -4.27 -9.57 3.27
CA LEU A 94 -3.02 -10.32 3.23
C LEU A 94 -2.78 -11.03 4.58
N LEU A 95 -2.62 -12.36 4.56
CA LEU A 95 -2.30 -13.17 5.74
C LEU A 95 -0.86 -13.66 5.66
N LEU A 96 -0.03 -13.30 6.63
CA LEU A 96 1.41 -13.56 6.63
C LEU A 96 1.78 -14.57 7.72
N HIS A 97 2.30 -15.74 7.29
CA HIS A 97 2.76 -16.79 8.19
C HIS A 97 4.17 -16.47 8.73
N GLY A 98 4.70 -17.38 9.54
CA GLY A 98 6.06 -17.29 10.09
C GLY A 98 6.89 -18.55 9.88
N TRP A 99 7.83 -18.77 10.79
CA TRP A 99 8.65 -19.96 10.90
C TRP A 99 8.40 -20.60 12.28
N PRO A 100 8.29 -21.94 12.39
CA PRO A 100 8.46 -22.94 11.35
C PRO A 100 7.14 -23.32 10.65
N GLY A 101 6.25 -22.36 10.43
CA GLY A 101 4.96 -22.61 9.78
C GLY A 101 4.93 -22.26 8.29
N SER A 102 3.75 -22.20 7.70
CA SER A 102 3.57 -21.99 6.26
C SER A 102 2.17 -21.48 5.93
N PHE A 103 1.89 -21.26 4.64
CA PHE A 103 0.58 -20.80 4.18
C PHE A 103 -0.60 -21.68 4.64
N MET A 104 -0.34 -22.96 4.96
CA MET A 104 -1.39 -23.89 5.42
C MET A 104 -2.00 -23.50 6.78
N GLU A 105 -1.29 -22.71 7.59
CA GLU A 105 -1.80 -22.23 8.89
C GLU A 105 -3.15 -21.52 8.77
N PHE A 106 -3.41 -20.89 7.62
CA PHE A 106 -4.57 -20.06 7.40
C PHE A 106 -5.74 -20.77 6.73
N GLU A 107 -5.66 -22.07 6.42
CA GLU A 107 -6.70 -22.79 5.67
C GLU A 107 -8.09 -22.62 6.30
N ALA A 108 -8.19 -22.69 7.63
CA ALA A 108 -9.44 -22.52 8.37
C ALA A 108 -9.99 -21.08 8.33
N LEU A 109 -9.17 -20.09 7.98
CA LEU A 109 -9.55 -18.67 7.94
C LEU A 109 -9.97 -18.22 6.53
N ILE A 110 -9.45 -18.84 5.47
CA ILE A 110 -9.64 -18.39 4.09
C ILE A 110 -11.12 -18.34 3.71
N ALA A 111 -11.85 -19.45 3.80
CA ALA A 111 -13.23 -19.52 3.33
C ALA A 111 -14.16 -18.55 4.11
N PRO A 112 -14.08 -18.47 5.46
CA PRO A 112 -14.85 -17.48 6.21
C PRO A 112 -14.54 -16.03 5.86
N LEU A 113 -13.27 -15.67 5.61
CA LEU A 113 -12.88 -14.32 5.23
C LEU A 113 -13.30 -13.95 3.80
N VAL A 114 -13.29 -14.93 2.89
CA VAL A 114 -13.87 -14.80 1.55
C VAL A 114 -15.38 -14.56 1.62
N ALA A 115 -16.10 -15.33 2.44
CA ALA A 115 -17.54 -15.16 2.65
C ALA A 115 -17.89 -13.80 3.29
N ASP A 116 -16.96 -13.23 4.05
CA ASP A 116 -17.05 -11.88 4.58
C ASP A 116 -16.89 -10.77 3.51
N GLY A 117 -16.44 -11.13 2.31
CA GLY A 117 -16.30 -10.24 1.15
C GLY A 117 -14.87 -9.78 0.84
N HIS A 118 -13.86 -10.38 1.49
CA HIS A 118 -12.45 -10.08 1.22
C HIS A 118 -11.91 -10.92 0.06
N ASP A 119 -11.12 -10.31 -0.83
CA ASP A 119 -10.08 -11.05 -1.55
C ASP A 119 -8.98 -11.42 -0.55
N VAL A 120 -8.77 -12.72 -0.31
CA VAL A 120 -7.81 -13.24 0.66
C VAL A 120 -6.56 -13.73 -0.06
N VAL A 121 -5.42 -13.14 0.28
CA VAL A 121 -4.10 -13.49 -0.26
C VAL A 121 -3.24 -14.09 0.84
N VAL A 122 -2.72 -15.29 0.59
CA VAL A 122 -1.85 -16.03 1.53
C VAL A 122 -0.58 -16.44 0.81
N PRO A 123 0.48 -15.62 0.83
CA PRO A 123 1.75 -15.97 0.21
C PRO A 123 2.48 -17.03 1.01
N SER A 124 3.23 -17.88 0.31
CA SER A 124 4.42 -18.47 0.92
C SER A 124 5.50 -17.39 0.96
N LEU A 125 6.09 -17.14 2.13
CA LEU A 125 7.17 -16.17 2.25
C LEU A 125 8.35 -16.53 1.32
N PRO A 126 9.17 -15.56 0.86
CA PRO A 126 10.33 -15.84 0.04
C PRO A 126 11.25 -16.88 0.69
N GLY A 127 11.60 -17.94 -0.04
CA GLY A 127 12.39 -19.05 0.50
C GLY A 127 11.59 -20.08 1.33
N TYR A 128 10.26 -20.01 1.36
CA TYR A 128 9.38 -20.96 2.04
C TYR A 128 8.49 -21.70 1.04
N ALA A 129 8.23 -22.99 1.31
CA ALA A 129 7.37 -23.86 0.51
C ALA A 129 7.64 -23.72 -0.99
N PHE A 130 6.67 -23.25 -1.78
CA PHE A 130 6.75 -23.15 -3.24
C PHE A 130 7.18 -21.77 -3.75
N SER A 131 7.45 -20.80 -2.87
CA SER A 131 8.10 -19.55 -3.27
C SER A 131 9.55 -19.83 -3.65
N GLY A 132 10.05 -19.04 -4.60
CA GLY A 132 11.42 -19.15 -5.10
C GLY A 132 12.46 -19.01 -4.00
N ARG A 133 13.63 -19.58 -4.26
CA ARG A 133 14.81 -19.44 -3.42
C ARG A 133 15.46 -18.08 -3.73
N PRO A 134 15.52 -17.14 -2.78
CA PRO A 134 16.18 -15.86 -3.01
C PRO A 134 17.64 -16.04 -3.43
N ALA A 135 18.22 -15.09 -4.15
CA ALA A 135 19.63 -15.18 -4.56
C ALA A 135 20.62 -14.99 -3.39
N ALA A 136 20.19 -14.33 -2.33
CA ALA A 136 20.94 -14.10 -1.09
C ALA A 136 19.97 -13.99 0.10
N PRO A 137 20.45 -14.05 1.35
CA PRO A 137 19.58 -13.90 2.50
C PRO A 137 18.87 -12.53 2.52
N ILE A 138 17.54 -12.58 2.62
CA ILE A 138 16.66 -11.41 2.75
C ILE A 138 15.87 -11.51 4.05
N GLY A 139 15.64 -10.36 4.68
CA GLY A 139 14.98 -10.24 5.97
C GLY A 139 13.55 -9.70 5.87
N PRO A 140 12.94 -9.37 7.01
CA PRO A 140 11.53 -8.99 7.07
C PRO A 140 11.24 -7.67 6.35
N ARG A 141 12.19 -6.73 6.27
CA ARG A 141 11.95 -5.45 5.59
C ARG A 141 11.88 -5.63 4.08
N ARG A 142 12.88 -6.31 3.49
CA ARG A 142 12.86 -6.63 2.05
C ARG A 142 11.68 -7.53 1.69
N THR A 143 11.35 -8.47 2.57
CA THR A 143 10.13 -9.28 2.38
C THR A 143 8.87 -8.41 2.41
N GLY A 144 8.80 -7.39 3.27
CA GLY A 144 7.72 -6.41 3.27
C GLY A 144 7.55 -5.69 1.94
N GLU A 145 8.65 -5.29 1.29
CA GLU A 145 8.62 -4.69 -0.06
C GLU A 145 8.07 -5.68 -1.11
N LEU A 146 8.48 -6.95 -1.04
CA LEU A 146 7.98 -8.01 -1.92
C LEU A 146 6.48 -8.26 -1.72
N MET A 147 6.02 -8.31 -0.47
CA MET A 147 4.61 -8.51 -0.14
C MET A 147 3.76 -7.29 -0.57
N HIS A 148 4.28 -6.07 -0.41
CA HIS A 148 3.64 -4.86 -0.92
C HIS A 148 3.54 -4.91 -2.44
N GLY A 149 4.63 -5.23 -3.14
CA GLY A 149 4.66 -5.37 -4.60
C GLY A 149 3.67 -6.42 -5.11
N LEU A 150 3.53 -7.55 -4.42
CA LEU A 150 2.50 -8.57 -4.73
C LEU A 150 1.09 -7.99 -4.63
N MET A 151 0.78 -7.28 -3.56
CA MET A 151 -0.54 -6.67 -3.37
C MET A 151 -0.81 -5.57 -4.41
N THR A 152 0.20 -4.77 -4.77
CA THR A 152 0.10 -3.76 -5.83
C THR A 152 -0.10 -4.39 -7.21
N GLU A 153 0.58 -5.51 -7.52
CA GLU A 153 0.36 -6.22 -8.79
C GLU A 153 -1.09 -6.74 -8.89
N LEU A 154 -1.65 -7.27 -7.79
CA LEU A 154 -2.99 -7.85 -7.77
C LEU A 154 -4.11 -6.82 -7.73
N PHE A 155 -3.93 -5.70 -7.01
CA PHE A 155 -5.01 -4.78 -6.69
C PHE A 155 -4.73 -3.31 -7.03
N GLY A 156 -3.57 -3.00 -7.63
CA GLY A 156 -3.14 -1.63 -7.93
C GLY A 156 -3.01 -0.80 -6.65
N ASP A 157 -3.60 0.40 -6.66
CA ASP A 157 -3.55 1.34 -5.53
C ASP A 157 -4.60 1.07 -4.44
N ALA A 158 -5.33 -0.06 -4.53
CA ALA A 158 -6.30 -0.42 -3.52
C ALA A 158 -5.61 -0.67 -2.18
N ARG A 159 -6.06 0.04 -1.15
CA ARG A 159 -5.58 -0.19 0.22
C ARG A 159 -6.03 -1.56 0.72
N TYR A 160 -5.12 -2.29 1.35
CA TYR A 160 -5.35 -3.65 1.82
C TYR A 160 -5.10 -3.78 3.32
N LEU A 161 -5.70 -4.81 3.93
CA LEU A 161 -5.51 -5.19 5.32
C LEU A 161 -4.36 -6.19 5.40
N VAL A 162 -3.63 -6.17 6.52
CA VAL A 162 -2.56 -7.13 6.79
C VAL A 162 -2.82 -7.78 8.13
N GLN A 163 -2.72 -9.11 8.18
CA GLN A 163 -2.67 -9.89 9.41
C GLN A 163 -1.37 -10.70 9.46
N GLY A 164 -0.72 -10.76 10.61
CA GLY A 164 0.49 -11.58 10.77
C GLY A 164 0.87 -11.89 12.21
N GLY A 165 1.43 -13.08 12.41
CA GLY A 165 2.16 -13.54 13.59
C GLY A 165 3.63 -13.82 13.23
N ASP A 166 4.49 -14.06 14.22
CA ASP A 166 5.92 -14.40 13.99
C ASP A 166 6.61 -13.49 12.95
N TRP A 167 7.23 -14.03 11.88
CA TRP A 167 7.80 -13.21 10.82
C TRP A 167 6.78 -12.36 10.10
N GLY A 168 5.56 -12.87 9.90
CA GLY A 168 4.44 -12.11 9.36
C GLY A 168 4.13 -10.87 10.18
N ALA A 169 4.33 -10.90 11.50
CA ALA A 169 4.19 -9.71 12.34
C ALA A 169 5.30 -8.68 12.06
N ALA A 170 6.57 -9.10 11.93
CA ALA A 170 7.66 -8.18 11.58
C ALA A 170 7.51 -7.63 10.15
N ILE A 171 7.16 -8.48 9.18
CA ILE A 171 6.92 -8.10 7.79
C ILE A 171 5.75 -7.12 7.71
N GLY A 172 4.61 -7.44 8.33
CA GLY A 172 3.44 -6.57 8.37
C GLY A 172 3.72 -5.22 9.05
N SER A 173 4.55 -5.21 10.10
CA SER A 173 5.01 -3.98 10.75
C SER A 173 5.90 -3.12 9.84
N TRP A 174 6.84 -3.71 9.09
CA TRP A 174 7.63 -2.99 8.09
C TRP A 174 6.75 -2.45 6.96
N MET A 175 5.80 -3.24 6.46
CA MET A 175 4.83 -2.77 5.46
C MET A 175 4.00 -1.59 5.98
N ALA A 176 3.50 -1.65 7.21
CA ALA A 176 2.71 -0.58 7.80
C ALA A 176 3.55 0.67 8.14
N HIS A 177 4.86 0.51 8.30
CA HIS A 177 5.81 1.59 8.52
C HIS A 177 6.22 2.28 7.20
N ASP A 178 6.65 1.49 6.21
CA ASP A 178 7.22 1.97 4.94
C ASP A 178 6.13 2.32 3.91
N HIS A 179 4.95 1.68 4.00
CA HIS A 179 3.79 1.89 3.10
C HIS A 179 2.48 2.20 3.83
N PRO A 180 2.44 3.20 4.74
CA PRO A 180 1.24 3.52 5.53
C PRO A 180 0.04 3.99 4.68
N GLU A 181 0.29 4.46 3.47
CA GLU A 181 -0.71 4.82 2.47
C GLU A 181 -1.43 3.59 1.91
N ALA A 182 -0.73 2.49 1.68
CA ALA A 182 -1.28 1.25 1.13
C ALA A 182 -1.95 0.40 2.21
N VAL A 183 -1.31 0.25 3.38
CA VAL A 183 -1.87 -0.60 4.46
C VAL A 183 -3.04 0.11 5.15
N ALA A 184 -4.24 -0.44 5.00
CA ALA A 184 -5.47 0.09 5.59
C ALA A 184 -5.54 -0.10 7.12
N ALA A 185 -5.13 -1.28 7.59
CA ALA A 185 -5.03 -1.65 8.99
C ALA A 185 -4.08 -2.83 9.15
N LEU A 186 -3.41 -2.92 10.29
CA LEU A 186 -2.52 -4.02 10.67
C LEU A 186 -3.12 -4.78 11.85
N HIS A 187 -3.33 -6.08 11.72
CA HIS A 187 -3.74 -6.96 12.81
C HIS A 187 -2.58 -7.90 13.16
N LEU A 188 -2.21 -7.94 14.43
CA LEU A 188 -1.09 -8.75 14.91
C LEU A 188 -1.58 -9.75 15.96
N ASN A 189 -1.13 -10.99 15.86
CA ASN A 189 -1.23 -11.95 16.98
C ASN A 189 0.12 -12.12 17.71
N MET A 190 1.13 -11.32 17.35
CA MET A 190 2.41 -11.22 18.02
C MET A 190 2.99 -9.81 17.80
N VAL A 191 3.58 -9.18 18.82
CA VAL A 191 4.24 -7.87 18.69
C VAL A 191 5.75 -8.07 18.73
N LEU A 192 6.37 -8.18 17.55
CA LEU A 192 7.79 -8.56 17.42
C LEU A 192 8.75 -7.38 17.29
N LEU A 193 8.36 -6.29 16.61
CA LEU A 193 9.20 -5.11 16.41
C LEU A 193 8.83 -3.97 17.36
N GLN A 194 9.85 -3.21 17.78
CA GLN A 194 9.71 -1.92 18.48
C GLN A 194 10.64 -0.88 17.82
N ALA A 195 10.39 0.42 18.04
CA ALA A 195 11.36 1.45 17.67
C ALA A 195 12.59 1.39 18.60
N ALA A 196 13.78 1.63 18.06
CA ALA A 196 15.06 1.44 18.76
C ALA A 196 15.23 2.29 20.04
N ASP A 197 14.51 3.42 20.15
CA ASP A 197 14.51 4.30 21.33
C ASP A 197 13.45 3.94 22.38
N VAL A 198 12.64 2.91 22.11
CA VAL A 198 11.60 2.44 23.03
C VAL A 198 12.19 1.52 24.09
N SER A 199 12.09 1.94 25.35
CA SER A 199 12.46 1.15 26.52
C SER A 199 11.27 0.91 27.47
N PRO A 200 11.27 -0.20 28.21
CA PRO A 200 10.35 -0.43 29.34
C PRO A 200 10.48 0.68 30.40
N LYS A 201 9.36 1.18 30.91
CA LYS A 201 9.31 2.29 31.89
C LYS A 201 8.45 1.99 33.11
N THR A 202 7.35 1.27 32.96
CA THR A 202 6.46 0.94 34.10
C THR A 202 6.87 -0.39 34.75
N PRO A 203 6.42 -0.67 35.99
CA PRO A 203 6.69 -1.95 36.66
C PRO A 203 6.28 -3.18 35.82
N ASP A 204 5.11 -3.15 35.19
CA ASP A 204 4.62 -4.24 34.34
C ASP A 204 5.49 -4.43 33.09
N GLU A 205 5.97 -3.33 32.50
CA GLU A 205 6.86 -3.38 31.34
C GLU A 205 8.23 -3.93 31.71
N LEU A 206 8.77 -3.54 32.88
CA LEU A 206 10.03 -4.06 33.39
C LEU A 206 9.92 -5.55 33.73
N ALA A 207 8.80 -5.97 34.35
CA ALA A 207 8.53 -7.38 34.64
C ALA A 207 8.40 -8.22 33.38
N TRP A 208 7.67 -7.73 32.37
CA TRP A 208 7.59 -8.36 31.06
C TRP A 208 8.97 -8.49 30.41
N ALA A 209 9.77 -7.42 30.40
CA ALA A 209 11.10 -7.43 29.82
C ALA A 209 12.04 -8.43 30.52
N ALA A 210 11.97 -8.51 31.85
CA ALA A 210 12.71 -9.51 32.62
C ALA A 210 12.27 -10.95 32.30
N ARG A 211 10.95 -11.20 32.20
CA ARG A 211 10.42 -12.51 31.78
C ARG A 211 10.90 -12.89 30.39
N ARG A 212 10.84 -11.96 29.43
CA ARG A 212 11.34 -12.16 28.06
C ARG A 212 12.84 -12.45 28.04
N ALA A 213 13.64 -11.74 28.83
CA ALA A 213 15.08 -11.96 28.92
C ALA A 213 15.43 -13.35 29.49
N THR A 214 14.64 -13.85 30.45
CA THR A 214 14.80 -15.22 30.98
C THR A 214 14.47 -16.26 29.92
N LEU A 215 13.28 -16.16 29.29
CA LEU A 215 12.85 -17.09 28.23
C LEU A 215 13.84 -17.11 27.06
N ALA A 216 14.38 -15.95 26.69
CA ALA A 216 15.31 -15.85 25.57
C ALA A 216 16.60 -16.66 25.75
N LYS A 217 17.04 -16.92 26.99
CA LYS A 217 18.27 -17.70 27.26
C LYS A 217 18.13 -19.15 26.81
N GLU A 218 16.94 -19.73 27.00
CA GLU A 218 16.67 -21.14 26.71
C GLU A 218 16.08 -21.31 25.29
N GLU A 219 15.24 -20.37 24.84
CA GLU A 219 14.37 -20.58 23.67
C GLU A 219 14.93 -20.01 22.35
N THR A 220 16.08 -19.33 22.35
CA THR A 220 16.60 -18.64 21.14
C THR A 220 17.78 -19.31 20.44
N GLY A 221 18.22 -20.50 20.89
CA GLY A 221 19.34 -21.22 20.26
C GLY A 221 19.15 -21.44 18.76
N TYR A 222 17.94 -21.84 18.35
CA TYR A 222 17.59 -22.03 16.94
C TYR A 222 17.75 -20.72 16.13
N ALA A 223 17.30 -19.59 16.68
CA ALA A 223 17.32 -18.30 16.02
C ALA A 223 18.74 -17.75 15.88
N GLN A 224 19.62 -18.01 16.87
CA GLN A 224 21.03 -17.66 16.80
C GLN A 224 21.76 -18.44 15.71
N GLU A 225 21.55 -19.76 15.64
CA GLU A 225 22.15 -20.60 14.59
C GLU A 225 21.67 -20.16 13.19
N GLN A 226 20.35 -19.99 13.03
CA GLN A 226 19.75 -19.53 11.76
C GLN A 226 20.19 -18.10 11.38
N GLY A 227 20.37 -17.21 12.36
CA GLY A 227 20.78 -15.82 12.13
C GLY A 227 22.26 -15.64 11.80
N THR A 228 23.10 -16.60 12.19
CA THR A 228 24.56 -16.47 12.06
C THR A 228 25.17 -17.45 11.07
N ARG A 229 24.73 -18.71 11.03
CA ARG A 229 25.30 -19.81 10.21
C ARG A 229 24.23 -20.68 9.52
N PRO A 230 23.23 -20.08 8.83
CA PRO A 230 22.14 -20.85 8.21
C PRO A 230 22.61 -21.86 7.16
N GLN A 231 23.72 -21.57 6.47
CA GLN A 231 24.30 -22.50 5.49
C GLN A 231 24.86 -23.76 6.16
N THR A 232 25.50 -23.62 7.33
CA THR A 232 26.07 -24.75 8.08
C THR A 232 24.96 -25.66 8.59
N LEU A 233 23.96 -25.07 9.26
CA LEU A 233 22.73 -25.78 9.67
C LEU A 233 22.06 -26.45 8.47
N GLY A 234 21.97 -25.74 7.36
CA GLY A 234 21.34 -26.26 6.14
C GLY A 234 22.05 -27.49 5.59
N ILE A 235 23.39 -27.50 5.55
CA ILE A 235 24.16 -28.68 5.15
C ILE A 235 23.87 -29.85 6.11
N ALA A 236 23.89 -29.61 7.42
CA ALA A 236 23.62 -30.65 8.43
C ALA A 236 22.21 -31.25 8.29
N MET A 237 21.22 -30.44 7.94
CA MET A 237 19.81 -30.86 7.83
C MET A 237 19.43 -31.38 6.43
N SER A 238 20.20 -31.04 5.39
CA SER A 238 19.86 -31.30 3.98
C SER A 238 19.61 -32.77 3.64
N ASP A 239 20.27 -33.68 4.36
CA ASP A 239 20.17 -35.12 4.13
C ASP A 239 19.27 -35.84 5.13
N SER A 240 18.70 -35.13 6.12
CA SER A 240 17.95 -35.75 7.23
C SER A 240 16.52 -35.19 7.37
N PRO A 241 15.51 -35.82 6.74
CA PRO A 241 14.11 -35.48 6.96
C PRO A 241 13.67 -35.59 8.42
N VAL A 242 14.17 -36.60 9.15
CA VAL A 242 13.88 -36.79 10.58
C VAL A 242 14.54 -35.68 11.42
N GLY A 243 15.74 -35.22 11.04
CA GLY A 243 16.38 -34.05 11.67
C GLY A 243 15.59 -32.76 11.46
N VAL A 244 15.08 -32.52 10.25
CA VAL A 244 14.17 -31.39 9.97
C VAL A 244 12.89 -31.51 10.77
N ALA A 245 12.28 -32.70 10.82
CA ALA A 245 11.07 -32.95 11.61
C ALA A 245 11.31 -32.69 13.11
N ALA A 246 12.44 -33.14 13.67
CA ALA A 246 12.84 -32.87 15.04
C ALA A 246 12.96 -31.37 15.31
N TRP A 247 13.67 -30.64 14.44
CA TRP A 247 13.92 -29.21 14.58
C TRP A 247 12.63 -28.37 14.55
N ILE A 248 11.64 -28.81 13.77
CA ILE A 248 10.34 -28.14 13.65
C ILE A 248 9.40 -28.56 14.79
N LEU A 249 9.27 -29.87 15.06
CA LEU A 249 8.36 -30.42 16.08
C LEU A 249 8.67 -29.89 17.47
N GLU A 250 9.95 -29.71 17.79
CA GLU A 250 10.38 -29.09 19.05
C GLU A 250 9.68 -27.74 19.29
N LYS A 251 9.56 -26.91 18.25
CA LYS A 251 8.94 -25.58 18.33
C LYS A 251 7.43 -25.66 18.43
N PHE A 252 6.80 -26.60 17.73
CA PHE A 252 5.36 -26.87 17.93
C PHE A 252 5.05 -27.25 19.38
N GLY A 253 5.87 -28.12 19.99
CA GLY A 253 5.71 -28.50 21.40
C GLY A 253 6.07 -27.40 22.39
N ALA A 254 7.09 -26.58 22.11
CA ALA A 254 7.51 -25.50 23.00
C ALA A 254 6.57 -24.29 22.95
N TRP A 255 6.07 -23.93 21.77
CA TRP A 255 5.40 -22.64 21.54
C TRP A 255 3.87 -22.71 21.54
N ALA A 256 3.28 -23.91 21.44
CA ALA A 256 1.83 -24.06 21.57
C ALA A 256 1.38 -23.97 23.02
N ASP A 257 0.16 -23.46 23.22
CA ASP A 257 -0.52 -23.40 24.51
C ASP A 257 -1.23 -24.72 24.77
N VAL A 258 -0.45 -25.73 25.17
CA VAL A 258 -0.92 -27.08 25.47
C VAL A 258 -0.54 -27.49 26.90
N PRO A 259 -1.32 -28.40 27.52
CA PRO A 259 -0.97 -28.95 28.82
C PRO A 259 0.43 -29.57 28.82
N ARG A 260 1.09 -29.47 29.98
CA ARG A 260 2.41 -30.08 30.21
C ARG A 260 2.33 -31.01 31.41
N ASP A 261 3.01 -32.15 31.34
CA ASP A 261 3.15 -33.04 32.49
C ASP A 261 4.16 -32.51 33.52
N GLU A 262 4.35 -33.24 34.62
CA GLU A 262 5.28 -32.88 35.70
C GLU A 262 6.75 -32.74 35.23
N GLN A 263 7.09 -33.36 34.11
CA GLN A 263 8.43 -33.33 33.50
C GLN A 263 8.53 -32.25 32.40
N GLY A 264 7.48 -31.45 32.21
CA GLY A 264 7.42 -30.35 31.24
C GLY A 264 7.15 -30.78 29.81
N ARG A 265 6.86 -32.07 29.55
CA ARG A 265 6.54 -32.56 28.21
C ARG A 265 5.18 -32.04 27.77
N PRO A 266 5.08 -31.41 26.59
CA PRO A 266 3.83 -30.92 26.05
C PRO A 266 2.94 -32.05 25.50
N ASP A 267 1.64 -31.99 25.76
CA ASP A 267 0.65 -32.80 25.05
C ASP A 267 0.23 -32.12 23.74
N LEU A 268 1.20 -32.01 22.81
CA LEU A 268 1.00 -31.32 21.53
C LEU A 268 -0.06 -31.99 20.63
N TRP A 269 -0.38 -33.26 20.89
CA TRP A 269 -1.37 -34.05 20.16
C TRP A 269 -2.81 -33.62 20.44
N GLN A 270 -3.04 -32.83 21.49
CA GLN A 270 -4.33 -32.21 21.75
C GLN A 270 -4.62 -31.05 20.78
N ALA A 271 -3.58 -30.33 20.36
CA ALA A 271 -3.70 -29.16 19.49
C ALA A 271 -3.45 -29.48 18.00
N PHE A 272 -2.60 -30.47 17.70
CA PHE A 272 -2.21 -30.79 16.33
C PHE A 272 -2.31 -32.28 16.07
N ASP A 273 -3.01 -32.65 15.00
CA ASP A 273 -2.96 -34.00 14.47
C ASP A 273 -1.65 -34.25 13.70
N GLU A 274 -1.24 -35.51 13.61
CA GLU A 274 0.02 -35.92 12.96
C GLU A 274 0.07 -35.52 11.47
N ASP A 275 -1.06 -35.57 10.76
CA ASP A 275 -1.11 -35.22 9.33
C ASP A 275 -0.89 -33.72 9.13
N THR A 276 -1.41 -32.86 10.00
CA THR A 276 -1.18 -31.41 9.98
C THR A 276 0.31 -31.10 10.18
N LEU A 277 0.94 -31.68 11.21
CA LEU A 277 2.37 -31.47 11.49
C LEU A 277 3.24 -31.97 10.32
N LEU A 278 2.96 -33.17 9.81
CA LEU A 278 3.72 -33.73 8.68
C LEU A 278 3.46 -33.00 7.37
N THR A 279 2.25 -32.46 7.14
CA THR A 279 1.99 -31.62 5.97
C THR A 279 2.89 -30.39 6.02
N ASN A 280 2.96 -29.71 7.16
CA ASN A 280 3.83 -28.55 7.32
C ASN A 280 5.31 -28.92 7.15
N ILE A 281 5.79 -29.99 7.79
CA ILE A 281 7.16 -30.49 7.63
C ILE A 281 7.47 -30.86 6.16
N MET A 282 6.53 -31.50 5.48
CA MET A 282 6.70 -31.87 4.08
C MET A 282 6.79 -30.66 3.16
N LEU A 283 6.07 -29.57 3.43
CA LEU A 283 6.20 -28.31 2.68
C LEU A 283 7.63 -27.74 2.74
N TYR A 284 8.36 -28.01 3.83
CA TYR A 284 9.78 -27.65 3.97
C TYR A 284 10.71 -28.60 3.21
N LEU A 285 10.31 -29.87 3.05
CA LEU A 285 11.14 -30.92 2.47
C LEU A 285 10.96 -31.05 0.97
N VAL A 286 9.75 -31.00 0.43
CA VAL A 286 9.49 -31.32 -0.98
C VAL A 286 10.24 -30.39 -1.92
N GLU A 287 10.27 -29.09 -1.63
CA GLU A 287 11.04 -28.07 -2.35
C GLU A 287 12.44 -27.81 -1.74
N GLY A 288 12.77 -28.47 -0.63
CA GLY A 288 14.02 -28.25 0.10
C GLY A 288 14.13 -26.84 0.68
N SER A 289 13.00 -26.24 1.06
CA SER A 289 12.92 -24.86 1.54
C SER A 289 13.33 -24.69 3.00
N PHE A 290 13.65 -25.78 3.73
CA PHE A 290 14.16 -25.67 5.11
C PHE A 290 15.33 -24.70 5.21
N ILE A 291 16.34 -24.87 4.36
CA ILE A 291 17.54 -24.02 4.41
C ILE A 291 17.19 -22.57 4.09
N THR A 292 16.47 -22.33 3.00
CA THR A 292 16.15 -20.97 2.54
C THR A 292 15.18 -20.25 3.50
N SER A 293 14.34 -20.98 4.22
CA SER A 293 13.46 -20.39 5.25
C SER A 293 14.26 -19.75 6.38
N THR A 294 15.40 -20.33 6.74
CA THR A 294 16.30 -19.79 7.78
C THR A 294 16.95 -18.47 7.36
N TRP A 295 16.98 -18.17 6.06
CA TRP A 295 17.61 -16.95 5.55
C TRP A 295 16.89 -15.67 6.00
N MET A 296 15.62 -15.76 6.40
CA MET A 296 14.89 -14.66 7.06
C MET A 296 15.63 -14.14 8.30
N TYR A 297 16.19 -15.06 9.11
CA TYR A 297 16.92 -14.73 10.34
C TYR A 297 18.24 -14.03 10.01
N ARG A 298 18.99 -14.56 9.03
CA ARG A 298 20.25 -13.97 8.59
C ARG A 298 20.02 -12.62 7.91
N GLY A 299 19.00 -12.53 7.06
CA GLY A 299 18.58 -11.31 6.39
C GLY A 299 18.20 -10.22 7.39
N ARG A 300 17.44 -10.54 8.45
CA ARG A 300 17.14 -9.60 9.55
C ARG A 300 18.41 -8.96 10.12
N MET A 301 19.46 -9.74 10.33
CA MET A 301 20.74 -9.24 10.86
C MET A 301 21.47 -8.36 9.83
N LEU A 302 21.51 -8.79 8.57
CA LEU A 302 22.19 -8.06 7.50
C LEU A 302 21.52 -6.73 7.14
N GLU A 303 20.19 -6.70 7.19
CA GLU A 303 19.39 -5.49 6.94
C GLU A 303 19.36 -4.53 8.13
N GLY A 304 19.71 -4.99 9.33
CA GLY A 304 19.42 -4.25 10.57
C GLY A 304 17.91 -4.10 10.81
N SER A 305 17.08 -5.00 10.28
CA SER A 305 15.61 -4.88 10.29
C SER A 305 14.95 -5.50 11.53
N GLY A 306 15.74 -5.70 12.59
CA GLY A 306 15.28 -6.28 13.85
C GLY A 306 14.55 -5.32 14.79
N GLU A 307 14.63 -4.02 14.52
CA GLU A 307 13.93 -2.92 15.20
C GLU A 307 13.59 -1.85 14.15
N LEU A 308 12.59 -1.02 14.44
CA LEU A 308 12.32 0.18 13.64
C LEU A 308 13.30 1.30 14.02
N PRO A 309 13.62 2.25 13.13
CA PRO A 309 14.51 3.36 13.46
C PRO A 309 14.03 4.15 14.68
N ALA A 310 14.95 4.75 15.44
CA ALA A 310 14.60 5.59 16.59
C ALA A 310 13.62 6.72 16.19
N GLY A 311 12.63 6.98 17.05
CA GLY A 311 11.56 7.96 16.80
C GLY A 311 10.48 7.51 15.81
N SER A 312 10.60 6.29 15.25
CA SER A 312 9.60 5.75 14.34
C SER A 312 8.31 5.39 15.06
N ARG A 313 7.20 5.52 14.32
CA ARG A 313 5.89 5.11 14.81
C ARG A 313 5.07 4.53 13.66
N VAL A 314 4.52 3.33 13.85
CA VAL A 314 3.55 2.73 12.93
C VAL A 314 2.22 3.47 13.10
N LYS A 315 1.90 4.33 12.12
CA LYS A 315 0.72 5.23 12.18
C LYS A 315 -0.58 4.54 11.78
N VAL A 316 -0.49 3.44 11.02
CA VAL A 316 -1.63 2.64 10.57
C VAL A 316 -2.41 2.10 11.78
N PRO A 317 -3.76 2.12 11.77
CA PRO A 317 -4.56 1.52 12.82
C PRO A 317 -4.11 0.07 13.07
N THR A 318 -3.67 -0.21 14.28
CA THR A 318 -3.13 -1.51 14.66
C THR A 318 -4.05 -2.19 15.68
N GLY A 319 -4.42 -3.43 15.40
CA GLY A 319 -5.12 -4.33 16.32
C GLY A 319 -4.18 -5.43 16.81
N VAL A 320 -4.29 -5.80 18.07
CA VAL A 320 -3.48 -6.89 18.65
C VAL A 320 -4.38 -7.91 19.34
N ALA A 321 -4.27 -9.15 18.91
CA ALA A 321 -4.73 -10.33 19.63
C ALA A 321 -3.57 -10.84 20.50
N ALA A 322 -3.57 -10.48 21.79
CA ALA A 322 -2.52 -10.80 22.74
C ALA A 322 -2.76 -12.21 23.32
N PHE A 323 -2.36 -13.23 22.56
CA PHE A 323 -2.32 -14.62 22.99
C PHE A 323 -1.28 -14.82 24.10
N PRO A 324 -1.52 -15.69 25.10
CA PRO A 324 -0.62 -15.89 26.23
C PRO A 324 0.81 -16.30 25.85
N ASP A 325 0.98 -16.98 24.70
CA ASP A 325 2.24 -17.50 24.10
C ASP A 325 3.33 -17.86 25.15
N PRO A 326 3.56 -19.17 25.39
CA PRO A 326 4.46 -19.62 26.45
C PRO A 326 5.90 -19.09 26.30
N VAL A 327 6.36 -18.85 25.07
CA VAL A 327 7.74 -18.44 24.77
C VAL A 327 7.84 -16.96 24.42
N PHE A 328 6.85 -16.39 23.73
CA PHE A 328 6.84 -15.00 23.30
C PHE A 328 5.67 -14.21 23.90
N PRO A 329 5.61 -14.09 25.25
CA PRO A 329 4.49 -13.42 25.90
C PRO A 329 4.35 -11.98 25.37
N PRO A 330 3.11 -11.53 25.10
CA PRO A 330 2.86 -10.23 24.50
C PRO A 330 3.34 -9.11 25.44
N PRO A 331 3.89 -8.03 24.90
CA PRO A 331 4.22 -6.86 25.71
C PRO A 331 2.94 -6.28 26.33
N PRO A 332 3.04 -5.61 27.50
CA PRO A 332 1.94 -4.79 27.99
C PRO A 332 1.50 -3.79 26.92
N ARG A 333 0.19 -3.54 26.84
CA ARG A 333 -0.38 -2.59 25.87
C ARG A 333 0.28 -1.21 25.93
N SER A 334 0.69 -0.77 27.13
CA SER A 334 1.40 0.50 27.33
C SER A 334 2.73 0.55 26.59
N HIS A 335 3.46 -0.58 26.51
CA HIS A 335 4.72 -0.67 25.81
C HIS A 335 4.51 -0.69 24.31
N ALA A 336 3.59 -1.55 23.82
CA ALA A 336 3.28 -1.65 22.40
C ALA A 336 2.83 -0.30 21.80
N ARG A 337 2.06 0.49 22.54
CA ARG A 337 1.57 1.82 22.10
C ARG A 337 2.66 2.85 21.83
N LYS A 338 3.88 2.66 22.37
CA LYS A 338 5.02 3.54 22.10
C LYS A 338 5.44 3.46 20.62
N THR A 339 5.33 2.27 20.02
CA THR A 339 5.69 2.03 18.62
C THR A 339 4.47 2.06 17.68
N TYR A 340 3.32 1.54 18.13
CA TYR A 340 2.15 1.31 17.27
C TYR A 340 0.96 2.21 17.62
N ASN A 341 0.19 2.59 16.60
CA ASN A 341 -1.14 3.17 16.77
C ASN A 341 -2.17 2.09 17.15
N ILE A 342 -2.09 1.58 18.38
CA ILE A 342 -2.97 0.53 18.90
C ILE A 342 -4.38 1.08 19.13
N VAL A 343 -5.32 0.70 18.25
CA VAL A 343 -6.75 1.06 18.36
C VAL A 343 -7.63 -0.11 18.78
N HIS A 344 -7.12 -1.34 18.69
CA HIS A 344 -7.76 -2.57 19.16
C HIS A 344 -6.74 -3.40 19.94
N TRP A 345 -7.15 -3.95 21.07
CA TRP A 345 -6.31 -4.81 21.91
C TRP A 345 -7.22 -5.78 22.62
N ASN A 346 -6.98 -7.07 22.45
CA ASN A 346 -7.75 -8.13 23.06
C ASN A 346 -6.79 -9.13 23.71
N GLU A 347 -6.93 -9.34 25.01
CA GLU A 347 -6.17 -10.37 25.74
C GLU A 347 -6.92 -11.69 25.60
N MET A 348 -6.26 -12.70 25.04
CA MET A 348 -6.90 -13.99 24.77
C MET A 348 -6.77 -14.92 25.97
N GLU A 349 -7.81 -15.72 26.21
CA GLU A 349 -7.84 -16.67 27.33
C GLU A 349 -6.97 -17.92 27.07
N ALA A 350 -6.83 -18.33 25.82
CA ALA A 350 -6.10 -19.51 25.40
C ALA A 350 -5.54 -19.36 23.97
N GLY A 351 -4.54 -20.18 23.65
CA GLY A 351 -3.86 -20.23 22.35
C GLY A 351 -2.44 -19.68 22.44
N GLY A 352 -1.50 -20.39 21.83
CA GLY A 352 -0.09 -20.06 21.85
C GLY A 352 0.35 -19.30 20.60
N HIS A 353 1.53 -19.67 20.12
CA HIS A 353 2.18 -19.05 18.98
C HIS A 353 1.44 -19.28 17.66
N PHE A 354 0.88 -20.48 17.46
CA PHE A 354 0.23 -20.90 16.22
C PHE A 354 -1.26 -20.58 16.25
N ALA A 355 -1.61 -19.33 16.55
CA ALA A 355 -2.99 -18.90 16.80
C ALA A 355 -4.01 -19.32 15.71
N ALA A 356 -3.60 -19.36 14.44
CA ALA A 356 -4.45 -19.79 13.33
C ALA A 356 -4.71 -21.31 13.29
N LEU A 357 -3.83 -22.11 13.88
CA LEU A 357 -3.98 -23.56 14.03
C LEU A 357 -4.63 -23.93 15.37
N GLU A 358 -4.20 -23.30 16.47
CA GLU A 358 -4.65 -23.61 17.83
C GLU A 358 -6.05 -23.06 18.11
N GLN A 359 -6.34 -21.83 17.67
CA GLN A 359 -7.57 -21.12 18.01
C GLN A 359 -8.14 -20.36 16.78
N PRO A 360 -8.37 -21.04 15.62
CA PRO A 360 -8.81 -20.39 14.38
C PRO A 360 -10.08 -19.57 14.56
N GLY A 361 -11.06 -20.10 15.31
CA GLY A 361 -12.33 -19.41 15.55
C GLY A 361 -12.18 -18.11 16.36
N VAL A 362 -11.31 -18.12 17.37
CA VAL A 362 -11.03 -16.96 18.23
C VAL A 362 -10.27 -15.88 17.46
N LEU A 363 -9.21 -16.27 16.73
CA LEU A 363 -8.46 -15.36 15.89
C LEU A 363 -9.36 -14.72 14.82
N LEU A 364 -10.19 -15.53 14.13
CA LEU A 364 -11.14 -15.05 13.13
C LEU A 364 -12.14 -14.05 13.71
N ALA A 365 -12.70 -14.34 14.89
CA ALA A 365 -13.65 -13.45 15.55
C ALA A 365 -13.01 -12.10 15.90
N ASP A 366 -11.76 -12.11 16.37
CA ASP A 366 -11.03 -10.89 16.69
C ASP A 366 -10.69 -10.06 15.43
N MET A 367 -10.22 -10.72 14.37
CA MET A 367 -9.99 -10.09 13.07
C MET A 367 -11.27 -9.43 12.53
N ARG A 368 -12.40 -10.15 12.56
CA ARG A 368 -13.70 -9.63 12.12
C ARG A 368 -14.11 -8.40 12.90
N ARG A 369 -14.00 -8.45 14.24
CA ARG A 369 -14.32 -7.32 15.10
C ARG A 369 -13.45 -6.11 14.76
N PHE A 370 -12.14 -6.32 14.67
CA PHE A 370 -11.19 -5.25 14.37
C PHE A 370 -11.44 -4.62 12.99
N PHE A 371 -11.58 -5.43 11.93
CA PHE A 371 -11.79 -4.93 10.57
C PHE A 371 -13.16 -4.28 10.38
N ALA A 372 -14.21 -4.80 11.04
CA ALA A 372 -15.52 -4.15 11.08
C ALA A 372 -15.46 -2.78 11.77
N ASP A 373 -14.67 -2.65 12.85
CA ASP A 373 -14.43 -1.37 13.51
C ASP A 373 -13.62 -0.41 12.64
N GLN A 374 -12.73 -0.89 11.77
CA GLN A 374 -12.04 -0.04 10.80
C GLN A 374 -12.96 0.43 9.66
N ALA A 375 -13.87 -0.43 9.20
CA ALA A 375 -14.90 -0.05 8.23
C ALA A 375 -15.91 0.94 8.85
N SER A 376 -16.31 0.70 10.10
CA SER A 376 -17.23 1.54 10.86
C SER A 376 -16.60 2.84 11.31
N SER A 377 -15.32 2.86 11.69
CA SER A 377 -14.59 4.09 11.99
C SER A 377 -14.39 4.91 10.73
N ARG A 378 -14.15 4.30 9.56
CA ARG A 378 -14.21 4.99 8.26
C ARG A 378 -15.61 5.53 7.97
N ALA A 379 -16.68 4.76 8.21
CA ALA A 379 -18.06 5.21 7.99
C ALA A 379 -18.51 6.29 9.00
N ARG A 380 -18.04 6.22 10.25
CA ARG A 380 -18.34 7.14 11.35
C ARG A 380 -17.44 8.38 11.30
N ARG A 381 -16.22 8.27 10.74
CA ARG A 381 -15.37 9.40 10.32
C ARG A 381 -15.96 10.04 9.06
N ARG A 382 -16.48 9.29 8.10
CA ARG A 382 -17.28 9.80 6.97
C ARG A 382 -18.59 10.48 7.44
N ARG A 383 -19.28 9.96 8.47
CA ARG A 383 -20.50 10.55 9.07
C ARG A 383 -20.22 11.72 10.02
N ARG A 384 -19.12 11.71 10.80
CA ARG A 384 -18.66 12.85 11.60
C ARG A 384 -18.05 13.94 10.72
N ILE A 385 -17.38 13.56 9.62
CA ILE A 385 -17.01 14.49 8.56
C ILE A 385 -18.29 14.99 7.88
N ALA A 386 -19.31 14.19 7.59
CA ALA A 386 -20.59 14.71 7.07
C ALA A 386 -21.34 15.62 8.07
N GLY A 387 -21.26 15.33 9.37
CA GLY A 387 -21.86 16.15 10.44
C GLY A 387 -21.08 17.41 10.78
N ALA A 388 -19.74 17.41 10.63
CA ALA A 388 -18.87 18.58 10.81
C ALA A 388 -18.63 19.35 9.48
N ALA A 389 -18.82 18.70 8.34
CA ALA A 389 -18.84 19.29 7.00
C ALA A 389 -20.18 19.95 6.65
N GLY A 390 -21.13 19.97 7.60
CA GLY A 390 -22.22 20.93 7.55
C GLY A 390 -21.74 22.39 7.50
N VAL A 391 -20.50 22.70 7.92
CA VAL A 391 -20.02 24.09 7.96
C VAL A 391 -18.57 24.31 7.47
N ILE A 392 -17.63 23.34 7.56
CA ILE A 392 -16.18 23.68 7.35
C ILE A 392 -15.39 22.72 6.40
N GLY A 393 -15.91 21.53 6.08
CA GLY A 393 -15.12 20.41 5.53
C GLY A 393 -15.04 20.23 4.01
N VAL A 394 -15.54 21.16 3.19
CA VAL A 394 -15.43 21.02 1.72
C VAL A 394 -14.00 21.38 1.28
N ALA A 395 -13.27 22.19 2.07
CA ALA A 395 -12.15 22.97 1.59
C ALA A 395 -10.76 22.33 1.51
N ALA A 396 -10.48 21.32 2.34
CA ALA A 396 -9.14 20.72 2.40
C ALA A 396 -9.02 19.43 1.56
N LEU A 397 -10.13 18.85 1.10
CA LEU A 397 -10.13 17.54 0.41
C LEU A 397 -9.94 17.63 -1.11
N GLY A 398 -10.21 18.77 -1.74
CA GLY A 398 -9.97 18.97 -3.18
C GLY A 398 -8.49 18.99 -3.56
N PHE A 399 -7.60 19.25 -2.61
CA PHE A 399 -6.17 19.45 -2.86
C PHE A 399 -5.30 18.18 -2.88
N TRP A 400 -5.84 17.02 -2.49
CA TRP A 400 -5.03 15.85 -2.17
C TRP A 400 -5.22 14.63 -3.09
N THR A 401 -6.10 14.67 -4.10
CA THR A 401 -6.48 13.45 -4.86
C THR A 401 -6.58 13.62 -6.39
N LEU A 402 -6.04 14.69 -6.97
CA LEU A 402 -6.02 14.85 -8.44
C LEU A 402 -4.93 14.01 -9.14
N ALA A 403 -4.09 13.29 -8.40
CA ALA A 403 -3.02 12.44 -8.96
C ALA A 403 -3.43 10.99 -9.26
N ASP A 404 -4.69 10.59 -9.05
CA ASP A 404 -5.12 9.18 -9.13
C ASP A 404 -6.27 8.91 -10.12
N SER A 405 -6.29 9.64 -11.24
CA SER A 405 -7.42 9.60 -12.21
C SER A 405 -6.97 9.26 -13.64
N HIS A 406 -6.30 8.11 -13.79
CA HIS A 406 -5.73 7.69 -15.09
C HIS A 406 -6.60 6.76 -15.95
N ARG A 407 -7.89 6.55 -15.64
CA ARG A 407 -8.77 5.77 -16.53
C ARG A 407 -9.75 6.65 -17.27
N ARG A 408 -9.54 6.76 -18.60
CA ARG A 408 -10.57 7.17 -19.54
C ARG A 408 -11.74 6.18 -19.43
N PRO A 409 -12.99 6.64 -19.27
CA PRO A 409 -14.13 5.75 -19.43
C PRO A 409 -14.21 5.26 -20.89
N ASP A 410 -14.39 3.96 -21.13
CA ASP A 410 -14.60 3.41 -22.48
C ASP A 410 -15.95 3.87 -23.09
N ASP A 411 -16.85 4.41 -22.27
CA ASP A 411 -18.14 4.94 -22.72
C ASP A 411 -18.00 6.35 -23.35
N THR A 412 -18.03 6.37 -24.68
CA THR A 412 -17.95 7.60 -25.49
C THR A 412 -19.10 8.58 -25.20
N GLN A 413 -20.30 8.11 -24.84
CA GLN A 413 -21.42 8.99 -24.50
C GLN A 413 -21.23 9.64 -23.13
N ALA A 414 -20.76 8.89 -22.13
CA ALA A 414 -20.39 9.45 -20.83
C ALA A 414 -19.26 10.49 -20.96
N ARG A 415 -18.28 10.24 -21.85
CA ARG A 415 -17.22 11.21 -22.14
C ARG A 415 -17.78 12.51 -22.70
N HIS A 416 -18.68 12.44 -23.68
CA HIS A 416 -19.28 13.63 -24.30
C HIS A 416 -20.18 14.40 -23.32
N ARG A 417 -20.85 13.70 -22.40
CA ARG A 417 -21.75 14.30 -21.43
C ARG A 417 -21.03 15.24 -20.48
N ALA A 418 -19.87 14.86 -19.96
CA ALA A 418 -19.11 15.61 -18.95
C ALA A 418 -18.10 16.62 -19.51
N THR A 419 -17.92 16.71 -20.84
CA THR A 419 -16.84 17.49 -21.48
C THR A 419 -17.34 18.45 -22.57
N TYR A 420 -16.41 19.15 -23.24
CA TYR A 420 -16.68 20.23 -24.20
C TYR A 420 -16.12 19.92 -25.59
N PRO A 421 -16.84 19.15 -26.43
CA PRO A 421 -16.36 18.77 -27.77
C PRO A 421 -16.23 19.98 -28.73
N PRO A 422 -15.43 19.85 -29.81
CA PRO A 422 -14.61 18.69 -30.14
C PRO A 422 -13.46 18.51 -29.13
N LEU A 423 -13.18 17.24 -28.79
CA LEU A 423 -12.19 16.85 -27.78
C LEU A 423 -10.84 16.54 -28.44
N ASP A 424 -9.76 16.70 -27.69
CA ASP A 424 -8.40 16.34 -28.10
C ASP A 424 -7.98 17.02 -29.42
N VAL A 425 -8.51 18.22 -29.68
CA VAL A 425 -8.16 19.09 -30.81
C VAL A 425 -7.96 20.55 -30.37
N PRO A 426 -6.97 21.27 -30.92
CA PRO A 426 -6.80 22.70 -30.65
C PRO A 426 -7.95 23.53 -31.20
N LYS A 427 -8.59 24.31 -30.33
CA LYS A 427 -9.65 25.27 -30.67
C LYS A 427 -9.15 26.68 -30.48
N VAL A 428 -9.25 27.51 -31.50
CA VAL A 428 -8.88 28.93 -31.41
C VAL A 428 -9.77 29.59 -30.36
N PHE A 429 -9.16 30.17 -29.32
CA PHE A 429 -9.86 30.93 -28.29
C PHE A 429 -9.63 32.43 -28.46
N ALA A 430 -8.40 32.80 -28.81
CA ALA A 430 -8.02 34.12 -29.29
C ALA A 430 -6.83 33.99 -30.27
N GLU A 431 -6.44 35.08 -30.93
CA GLU A 431 -5.24 35.06 -31.78
C GLU A 431 -4.01 34.65 -30.95
N GLY A 432 -3.28 33.62 -31.41
CA GLY A 432 -2.13 33.10 -30.67
C GLY A 432 -2.47 32.26 -29.42
N VAL A 433 -3.75 32.04 -29.10
CA VAL A 433 -4.20 31.30 -27.91
C VAL A 433 -5.24 30.24 -28.27
N TRP A 434 -4.92 28.97 -27.99
CA TRP A 434 -5.83 27.83 -28.21
C TRP A 434 -6.16 27.12 -26.91
N ILE A 435 -7.33 26.49 -26.87
CA ILE A 435 -7.71 25.55 -25.81
C ILE A 435 -7.90 24.15 -26.39
N VAL A 436 -7.52 23.13 -25.60
CA VAL A 436 -7.78 21.72 -25.91
C VAL A 436 -8.59 21.15 -24.76
N ASP A 437 -9.86 20.82 -25.01
CA ASP A 437 -10.70 20.13 -24.05
C ASP A 437 -10.51 18.62 -24.15
N SER A 438 -10.39 17.95 -23.01
CA SER A 438 -10.18 16.50 -22.92
C SER A 438 -10.86 15.90 -21.69
N GLY A 439 -10.58 14.63 -21.43
CA GLY A 439 -11.12 13.86 -20.31
C GLY A 439 -12.43 13.11 -20.65
N PRO A 440 -13.33 12.93 -19.67
CA PRO A 440 -13.20 13.41 -18.29
C PRO A 440 -12.15 12.60 -17.52
N ILE A 441 -11.55 13.24 -16.52
CA ILE A 441 -10.82 12.54 -15.47
C ILE A 441 -11.80 12.15 -14.36
N ASN A 442 -11.57 11.01 -13.72
CA ASN A 442 -12.39 10.60 -12.58
C ASN A 442 -11.75 11.07 -11.27
N ALA A 443 -12.13 12.25 -10.79
CA ALA A 443 -11.71 12.76 -9.49
C ALA A 443 -12.77 12.41 -8.45
N MET A 444 -12.48 11.51 -7.50
CA MET A 444 -13.38 11.16 -6.40
C MET A 444 -14.78 10.65 -6.83
N GLY A 445 -14.86 9.93 -7.95
CA GLY A 445 -16.13 9.45 -8.51
C GLY A 445 -16.87 10.49 -9.36
N ILE A 446 -16.27 11.67 -9.57
CA ILE A 446 -16.80 12.76 -10.38
C ILE A 446 -16.01 12.83 -11.69
N ALA A 447 -16.74 12.71 -12.80
CA ALA A 447 -16.20 12.96 -14.13
C ALA A 447 -16.00 14.47 -14.33
N LEU A 448 -14.75 14.94 -14.26
CA LEU A 448 -14.40 16.34 -14.48
C LEU A 448 -13.78 16.55 -15.87
N PRO A 449 -14.21 17.57 -16.63
CA PRO A 449 -13.53 17.96 -17.86
C PRO A 449 -12.14 18.51 -17.53
N VAL A 450 -11.15 18.23 -18.36
CA VAL A 450 -9.82 18.86 -18.25
C VAL A 450 -9.53 19.68 -19.49
N ARG A 451 -8.73 20.74 -19.33
CA ARG A 451 -8.34 21.61 -20.44
C ARG A 451 -6.87 21.97 -20.37
N MET A 452 -6.22 21.92 -21.52
CA MET A 452 -4.90 22.50 -21.77
C MET A 452 -5.08 23.83 -22.50
N THR A 453 -4.21 24.79 -22.21
CA THR A 453 -4.09 26.03 -22.99
C THR A 453 -2.77 26.03 -23.74
N ILE A 454 -2.79 26.38 -25.02
CA ILE A 454 -1.61 26.52 -25.88
C ILE A 454 -1.46 28.00 -26.18
N ILE A 455 -0.28 28.55 -25.92
CA ILE A 455 0.04 29.95 -26.16
C ILE A 455 1.23 30.02 -27.10
N ARG A 456 1.11 30.81 -28.16
CA ARG A 456 2.22 31.15 -29.04
C ARG A 456 2.98 32.33 -28.47
N LEU A 457 4.29 32.18 -28.34
CA LEU A 457 5.21 33.22 -27.88
C LEU A 457 5.66 34.10 -29.05
N GLU A 458 6.23 35.27 -28.73
CA GLU A 458 6.70 36.25 -29.72
C GLU A 458 7.74 35.65 -30.69
N ASN A 459 8.56 34.72 -30.19
CA ASN A 459 9.57 34.01 -30.99
C ASN A 459 8.99 32.88 -31.87
N GLY A 460 7.66 32.64 -31.83
CA GLY A 460 6.96 31.60 -32.58
C GLY A 460 6.90 30.22 -31.90
N ASP A 461 7.58 30.03 -30.77
CA ASP A 461 7.50 28.81 -29.99
C ASP A 461 6.16 28.71 -29.24
N LEU A 462 5.81 27.49 -28.82
CA LEU A 462 4.59 27.19 -28.09
C LEU A 462 4.87 26.82 -26.62
N LEU A 463 4.04 27.38 -25.75
CA LEU A 463 3.89 27.04 -24.35
C LEU A 463 2.60 26.25 -24.15
N LEU A 464 2.71 25.04 -23.58
CA LEU A 464 1.59 24.17 -23.23
C LEU A 464 1.36 24.25 -21.72
N HIS A 465 0.26 24.89 -21.35
CA HIS A 465 -0.15 25.10 -19.97
C HIS A 465 -1.18 24.07 -19.53
N SER A 466 -0.90 23.37 -18.43
CA SER A 466 -1.72 22.26 -17.93
C SER A 466 -2.00 21.20 -19.02
N PRO A 467 -0.97 20.47 -19.50
CA PRO A 467 -1.17 19.51 -20.58
C PRO A 467 -2.25 18.45 -20.28
N THR A 468 -3.07 18.13 -21.28
CA THR A 468 -4.11 17.07 -21.25
C THR A 468 -3.49 15.71 -21.60
N PRO A 469 -4.21 14.58 -21.53
CA PRO A 469 -3.67 13.29 -21.99
C PRO A 469 -3.06 13.37 -23.40
N TYR A 470 -1.88 12.79 -23.56
CA TYR A 470 -1.18 12.77 -24.85
C TYR A 470 -1.86 11.85 -25.87
N SER A 471 -1.87 12.27 -27.14
CA SER A 471 -2.08 11.41 -28.30
C SER A 471 -1.23 11.90 -29.47
N ALA A 472 -0.84 10.99 -30.36
CA ALA A 472 -0.03 11.34 -31.53
C ALA A 472 -0.78 12.30 -32.47
N GLU A 473 -2.10 12.15 -32.57
CA GLU A 473 -2.97 12.99 -33.39
C GLU A 473 -3.02 14.42 -32.85
N LEU A 474 -3.18 14.58 -31.53
CA LEU A 474 -3.18 15.89 -30.89
C LEU A 474 -1.81 16.54 -30.99
N ALA A 475 -0.73 15.78 -30.75
CA ALA A 475 0.64 16.27 -30.91
C ALA A 475 0.88 16.83 -32.31
N LYS A 476 0.52 16.08 -33.36
CA LYS A 476 0.62 16.52 -34.76
C LYS A 476 -0.21 17.78 -35.04
N ALA A 477 -1.40 17.90 -34.45
CA ALA A 477 -2.22 19.09 -34.59
C ALA A 477 -1.60 20.33 -33.92
N ILE A 478 -0.89 20.14 -32.80
CA ILE A 478 -0.18 21.22 -32.09
C ILE A 478 1.09 21.62 -32.84
N GLU A 479 1.86 20.67 -33.37
CA GLU A 479 3.06 20.94 -34.17
C GLU A 479 2.76 21.78 -35.43
N ALA A 480 1.55 21.64 -35.99
CA ALA A 480 1.09 22.49 -37.09
C ALA A 480 0.87 23.96 -36.68
N LEU A 481 0.73 24.25 -35.37
CA LEU A 481 0.62 25.61 -34.86
C LEU A 481 2.00 26.25 -34.63
N GLY A 482 3.02 25.47 -34.26
CA GLY A 482 4.35 25.96 -33.93
C GLY A 482 5.18 24.92 -33.16
N ARG A 483 6.43 25.26 -32.84
CA ARG A 483 7.35 24.36 -32.13
C ARG A 483 7.05 24.36 -30.63
N VAL A 484 6.77 23.20 -30.05
CA VAL A 484 6.62 23.05 -28.59
C VAL A 484 7.97 23.24 -27.89
N ARG A 485 8.08 24.24 -27.00
CA ARG A 485 9.28 24.50 -26.20
C ARG A 485 9.07 24.54 -24.70
N HIS A 486 7.85 24.77 -24.24
CA HIS A 486 7.58 24.91 -22.81
C HIS A 486 6.39 24.06 -22.39
N LEU A 487 6.59 23.24 -21.35
CA LEU A 487 5.55 22.48 -20.68
C LEU A 487 5.39 23.06 -19.28
N VAL A 488 4.17 23.47 -18.90
CA VAL A 488 3.94 24.15 -17.62
C VAL A 488 2.98 23.34 -16.73
N ALA A 489 3.44 22.99 -15.53
CA ALA A 489 2.62 22.57 -14.40
C ALA A 489 2.29 23.78 -13.51
N PRO A 490 1.09 24.38 -13.67
CA PRO A 490 0.78 25.67 -13.05
C PRO A 490 0.37 25.59 -11.58
N ASN A 491 0.08 24.39 -11.08
CA ASN A 491 -0.27 24.17 -9.69
C ASN A 491 -0.02 22.70 -9.31
N ILE A 492 -0.54 22.31 -8.16
CA ILE A 492 -0.26 21.04 -7.51
C ILE A 492 -0.99 19.82 -8.10
N ALA A 493 -1.99 20.05 -8.95
CA ALA A 493 -2.81 19.03 -9.57
C ALA A 493 -2.56 18.91 -11.09
N HIS A 494 -2.15 20.00 -11.74
CA HIS A 494 -2.05 20.11 -13.20
C HIS A 494 -0.66 19.73 -13.76
N TRP A 495 -0.13 18.59 -13.32
CA TRP A 495 1.16 18.04 -13.78
C TRP A 495 1.07 16.60 -14.30
N THR A 496 -0.06 15.93 -14.07
CA THR A 496 -0.21 14.47 -14.19
C THR A 496 0.05 13.90 -15.58
N TYR A 497 -0.14 14.69 -16.65
CA TYR A 497 0.12 14.25 -18.02
C TYR A 497 1.46 14.71 -18.59
N ILE A 498 2.22 15.53 -17.87
CA ILE A 498 3.45 16.13 -18.39
C ILE A 498 4.48 15.08 -18.78
N ALA A 499 4.59 13.97 -18.03
CA ALA A 499 5.56 12.92 -18.33
C ALA A 499 5.39 12.33 -19.74
N ASP A 500 4.15 12.20 -20.24
CA ASP A 500 3.89 11.69 -21.59
C ASP A 500 4.28 12.73 -22.65
N TRP A 501 4.01 14.01 -22.40
CA TRP A 501 4.45 15.11 -23.26
C TRP A 501 5.97 15.27 -23.28
N GLN A 502 6.65 15.07 -22.16
CA GLN A 502 8.12 15.10 -22.09
C GLN A 502 8.77 14.01 -22.93
N ARG A 503 8.17 12.82 -22.99
CA ARG A 503 8.66 11.74 -23.85
C ARG A 503 8.54 12.10 -25.34
N ALA A 504 7.49 12.82 -25.72
CA ALA A 504 7.30 13.29 -27.09
C ALA A 504 8.17 14.52 -27.44
N TYR A 505 8.41 15.40 -26.47
CA TYR A 505 9.17 16.63 -26.64
C TYR A 505 10.32 16.72 -25.61
N PRO A 506 11.37 15.88 -25.74
CA PRO A 506 12.45 15.81 -24.76
C PRO A 506 13.25 17.11 -24.60
N ASP A 507 13.27 17.95 -25.65
CA ASP A 507 13.94 19.25 -25.71
C ASP A 507 13.09 20.43 -25.19
N ALA A 508 11.87 20.16 -24.70
CA ALA A 508 11.03 21.18 -24.10
C ALA A 508 11.41 21.41 -22.63
N THR A 509 11.55 22.67 -22.22
CA THR A 509 11.77 23.04 -20.82
C THR A 509 10.48 22.85 -20.04
N THR A 510 10.55 22.10 -18.96
CA THR A 510 9.40 21.80 -18.10
C THR A 510 9.44 22.63 -16.83
N TRP A 511 8.37 23.37 -16.59
CA TRP A 511 8.25 24.36 -15.51
C TRP A 511 7.27 23.90 -14.45
N ALA A 512 7.63 24.06 -13.18
CA ALA A 512 6.81 23.72 -12.02
C ALA A 512 6.37 24.96 -11.24
N ALA A 513 5.15 24.97 -10.72
CA ALA A 513 4.77 25.89 -9.66
C ALA A 513 5.57 25.65 -8.36
N PRO A 514 5.79 26.67 -7.51
CA PRO A 514 6.53 26.56 -6.27
C PRO A 514 6.08 25.43 -5.35
N GLY A 515 7.04 24.60 -4.92
CA GLY A 515 6.82 23.50 -3.97
C GLY A 515 6.16 22.26 -4.58
N LEU A 516 5.92 22.23 -5.89
CA LEU A 516 5.39 21.05 -6.58
C LEU A 516 6.40 19.90 -6.61
N ARG A 517 7.68 20.22 -6.86
CA ARG A 517 8.77 19.25 -6.99
C ARG A 517 8.98 18.40 -5.74
N ASP A 518 8.72 18.98 -4.57
CA ASP A 518 8.94 18.32 -3.28
C ASP A 518 7.82 17.35 -2.89
N ARG A 519 6.71 17.34 -3.63
CA ARG A 519 5.57 16.48 -3.34
C ARG A 519 5.90 15.02 -3.59
N ALA A 520 5.49 14.16 -2.65
CA ALA A 520 5.76 12.73 -2.71
C ALA A 520 5.28 12.09 -4.02
N GLN A 521 4.08 12.46 -4.50
CA GLN A 521 3.52 11.94 -5.76
C GLN A 521 4.35 12.34 -6.98
N VAL A 522 4.88 13.55 -6.99
CA VAL A 522 5.74 14.05 -8.06
C VAL A 522 7.08 13.32 -8.04
N ARG A 523 7.72 13.19 -6.87
CA ARG A 523 9.00 12.47 -6.70
C ARG A 523 8.91 10.98 -7.01
N ALA A 524 7.74 10.37 -6.81
CA ALA A 524 7.48 8.98 -7.16
C ALA A 524 7.14 8.79 -8.65
N SER A 525 6.90 9.87 -9.40
CA SER A 525 6.59 9.81 -10.83
C SER A 525 7.83 9.94 -11.71
N SER A 526 7.68 9.74 -13.02
CA SER A 526 8.75 9.94 -14.01
C SER A 526 8.85 11.38 -14.54
N VAL A 527 8.05 12.32 -14.02
CA VAL A 527 8.06 13.71 -14.49
C VAL A 527 9.35 14.41 -14.10
N ARG A 528 9.99 15.08 -15.05
CA ARG A 528 11.16 15.93 -14.80
C ARG A 528 10.72 17.39 -14.69
N PHE A 529 11.31 18.17 -13.81
CA PHE A 529 11.11 19.62 -13.82
C PHE A 529 12.47 20.30 -13.98
N ASP A 530 12.58 21.10 -15.04
CA ASP A 530 13.82 21.78 -15.42
C ASP A 530 13.93 23.12 -14.68
N ALA A 531 12.85 23.90 -14.61
CA ALA A 531 12.79 25.16 -13.84
C ALA A 531 11.54 25.30 -12.93
N GLU A 532 11.62 26.17 -11.92
CA GLU A 532 10.51 26.51 -11.02
C GLU A 532 10.04 27.94 -11.31
N LEU A 533 8.73 28.17 -11.31
CA LEU A 533 8.09 29.44 -11.65
C LEU A 533 8.00 30.34 -10.42
N GLY A 534 8.16 31.64 -10.63
CA GLY A 534 8.01 32.66 -9.57
C GLY A 534 6.78 33.55 -9.76
N GLY A 535 6.73 34.65 -8.99
CA GLY A 535 5.70 35.68 -9.11
C GLY A 535 5.89 36.63 -10.30
N THR A 536 6.90 36.43 -11.14
CA THR A 536 7.21 37.25 -12.32
C THR A 536 7.50 36.36 -13.51
N ALA A 537 7.23 36.87 -14.72
CA ALA A 537 7.49 36.14 -15.95
C ALA A 537 9.02 36.00 -16.19
N PRO A 538 9.52 34.79 -16.49
CA PRO A 538 10.90 34.59 -16.92
C PRO A 538 11.14 35.11 -18.35
N ALA A 539 12.41 35.28 -18.73
CA ALA A 539 12.81 35.93 -19.99
C ALA A 539 12.30 35.20 -21.24
N GLU A 540 12.04 33.91 -21.14
CA GLU A 540 11.54 33.03 -22.21
C GLU A 540 10.19 33.50 -22.77
N TRP A 541 9.37 34.17 -21.97
CA TRP A 541 8.06 34.66 -22.40
C TRP A 541 7.64 36.00 -21.79
N SER A 542 8.53 36.71 -21.10
CA SER A 542 8.22 38.02 -20.51
C SER A 542 7.75 39.04 -21.55
N ASP A 543 8.12 38.87 -22.82
CA ASP A 543 7.72 39.72 -23.95
C ASP A 543 6.31 39.40 -24.49
N THR A 544 5.73 38.25 -24.13
CA THR A 544 4.37 37.84 -24.53
C THR A 544 3.38 37.82 -23.36
N LEU A 545 3.82 37.36 -22.19
CA LEU A 545 2.95 37.05 -21.05
C LEU A 545 3.34 37.86 -19.81
N ASP A 546 2.33 38.42 -19.14
CA ASP A 546 2.46 38.71 -17.71
C ASP A 546 2.20 37.42 -16.93
N GLN A 547 2.86 37.27 -15.79
CA GLN A 547 2.73 36.12 -14.92
C GLN A 547 2.67 36.61 -13.48
N GLY A 548 1.90 35.90 -12.66
CA GLY A 548 2.02 36.00 -11.22
C GLY A 548 1.57 34.73 -10.53
N MET A 549 1.49 34.81 -9.21
CA MET A 549 1.09 33.69 -8.37
C MET A 549 0.03 34.16 -7.38
N VAL A 550 -0.99 33.32 -7.17
CA VAL A 550 -1.87 33.45 -5.99
C VAL A 550 -1.38 32.47 -4.94
N PRO A 551 -0.70 32.94 -3.87
CA PRO A 551 -0.30 32.06 -2.78
C PRO A 551 -1.53 31.66 -1.96
N ALA A 552 -1.64 30.38 -1.62
CA ALA A 552 -2.68 29.87 -0.74
C ALA A 552 -2.09 28.95 0.34
N GLY A 553 -2.86 28.72 1.41
CA GLY A 553 -2.45 27.84 2.50
C GLY A 553 -2.46 26.35 2.09
N ALA A 554 -1.87 25.52 2.94
CA ALA A 554 -1.79 24.05 2.75
C ALA A 554 -1.06 23.62 1.46
N GLY A 555 -0.11 24.44 0.99
CA GLY A 555 0.74 24.13 -0.16
C GLY A 555 0.02 24.21 -1.50
N PHE A 556 -1.14 24.89 -1.59
CA PHE A 556 -1.73 25.29 -2.87
C PHE A 556 -1.11 26.61 -3.32
N ASN A 557 -0.48 26.60 -4.49
CA ASN A 557 -0.06 27.79 -5.20
C ASN A 557 -0.56 27.65 -6.64
N GLU A 558 -1.14 28.71 -7.19
CA GLU A 558 -1.54 28.73 -8.60
C GLU A 558 -0.81 29.84 -9.34
N ILE A 559 -0.09 29.47 -10.39
CA ILE A 559 0.47 30.39 -11.37
C ILE A 559 -0.63 30.79 -12.35
N TRP A 560 -0.75 32.09 -12.59
CA TRP A 560 -1.62 32.65 -13.62
C TRP A 560 -0.80 33.32 -14.70
N PHE A 561 -1.33 33.33 -15.92
CA PHE A 561 -0.75 34.03 -17.06
C PHE A 561 -1.74 35.02 -17.64
N PHE A 562 -1.25 36.15 -18.15
CA PHE A 562 -2.06 37.10 -18.89
C PHE A 562 -1.42 37.40 -20.23
N HIS A 563 -2.11 37.01 -21.30
CA HIS A 563 -1.71 37.25 -22.67
C HIS A 563 -2.11 38.67 -23.08
N ARG A 564 -1.11 39.56 -23.14
CA ARG A 564 -1.32 41.00 -23.29
C ARG A 564 -2.02 41.37 -24.60
N GLN A 565 -1.62 40.75 -25.71
CA GLN A 565 -2.15 41.06 -27.05
C GLN A 565 -3.66 40.85 -27.14
N THR A 566 -4.18 39.77 -26.54
CA THR A 566 -5.61 39.40 -26.62
C THR A 566 -6.38 39.65 -25.32
N LYS A 567 -5.73 40.28 -24.34
CA LYS A 567 -6.24 40.49 -22.98
C LYS A 567 -6.88 39.22 -22.39
N THR A 568 -6.20 38.08 -22.56
CA THR A 568 -6.71 36.78 -22.12
C THR A 568 -5.98 36.33 -20.85
N LEU A 569 -6.74 36.22 -19.76
CA LEU A 569 -6.24 35.67 -18.50
C LEU A 569 -6.38 34.14 -18.52
N VAL A 570 -5.32 33.44 -18.09
CA VAL A 570 -5.29 31.99 -17.96
C VAL A 570 -5.12 31.64 -16.48
N LEU A 571 -6.12 30.97 -15.95
CA LEU A 571 -6.19 30.39 -14.62
C LEU A 571 -6.32 28.87 -14.73
N VAL A 572 -6.39 28.20 -13.59
CA VAL A 572 -6.54 26.76 -13.49
C VAL A 572 -7.74 26.41 -12.59
N ASP A 573 -7.53 26.31 -11.28
CA ASP A 573 -8.50 25.86 -10.30
C ASP A 573 -9.09 27.03 -9.51
N LEU A 574 -8.49 28.23 -9.55
CA LEU A 574 -9.01 29.40 -8.83
C LEU A 574 -10.46 29.76 -9.19
N ILE A 575 -10.93 29.40 -10.39
CA ILE A 575 -12.30 29.59 -10.86
C ILE A 575 -12.78 28.32 -11.53
N GLU A 576 -13.98 27.87 -11.16
CA GLU A 576 -14.69 26.77 -11.80
C GLU A 576 -16.04 27.24 -12.35
N ASN A 577 -16.42 26.74 -13.52
CA ASN A 577 -17.69 27.08 -14.17
C ASN A 577 -18.30 25.85 -14.89
N LEU A 578 -18.52 24.78 -14.15
CA LEU A 578 -19.09 23.54 -14.67
C LEU A 578 -20.54 23.75 -15.15
N ASP A 579 -20.90 23.17 -16.30
CA ASP A 579 -22.30 23.18 -16.74
C ASP A 579 -23.12 22.20 -15.89
N ALA A 580 -24.05 22.70 -15.09
CA ALA A 580 -24.92 21.87 -14.26
C ALA A 580 -25.64 20.77 -15.08
N ASP A 581 -26.09 21.09 -16.30
CA ASP A 581 -26.81 20.16 -17.17
C ASP A 581 -25.96 18.98 -17.67
N LYS A 582 -24.64 19.16 -17.72
CA LYS A 582 -23.66 18.14 -18.09
C LYS A 582 -23.37 17.16 -16.96
N LEU A 583 -23.76 17.48 -15.72
CA LEU A 583 -23.50 16.68 -14.53
C LEU A 583 -24.63 15.67 -14.25
N PRO A 584 -24.33 14.46 -13.74
CA PRO A 584 -25.32 13.54 -13.18
C PRO A 584 -26.14 14.20 -12.06
N PRO A 585 -27.40 13.81 -11.79
CA PRO A 585 -28.28 14.51 -10.86
C PRO A 585 -27.71 14.73 -9.45
N VAL A 586 -27.06 13.70 -8.88
CA VAL A 586 -26.44 13.79 -7.55
C VAL A 586 -25.21 14.71 -7.57
N THR A 587 -24.34 14.54 -8.57
CA THR A 587 -23.15 15.37 -8.77
C THR A 587 -23.52 16.84 -9.02
N ARG A 588 -24.58 17.10 -9.79
CA ARG A 588 -25.12 18.43 -10.07
C ARG A 588 -25.46 19.15 -8.78
N LEU A 589 -26.22 18.51 -7.90
CA LEU A 589 -26.61 19.09 -6.62
C LEU A 589 -25.38 19.43 -5.75
N LEU A 590 -24.39 18.54 -5.71
CA LEU A 590 -23.14 18.75 -4.97
C LEU A 590 -22.33 19.93 -5.55
N MET A 591 -22.17 19.99 -6.87
CA MET A 591 -21.39 21.05 -7.52
C MET A 591 -22.08 22.42 -7.39
N GLN A 592 -23.41 22.47 -7.53
CA GLN A 592 -24.19 23.68 -7.27
C GLN A 592 -24.06 24.15 -5.81
N ALA A 593 -24.15 23.22 -4.84
CA ALA A 593 -23.97 23.55 -3.43
C ALA A 593 -22.56 24.09 -3.11
N SER A 594 -21.55 23.70 -3.90
CA SER A 594 -20.19 24.20 -3.80
C SER A 594 -19.91 25.49 -4.58
N ALA A 595 -20.87 25.99 -5.37
CA ALA A 595 -20.69 27.10 -6.32
C ALA A 595 -19.72 26.83 -7.49
N ALA A 596 -19.32 25.57 -7.73
CA ALA A 596 -18.48 25.17 -8.85
C ALA A 596 -19.15 25.34 -10.24
N THR A 597 -20.46 25.59 -10.26
CA THR A 597 -21.26 25.87 -11.46
C THR A 597 -21.47 27.36 -11.72
N ASP A 598 -20.95 28.24 -10.85
CA ASP A 598 -21.38 29.64 -10.80
C ASP A 598 -20.31 30.60 -11.40
N GLY A 599 -19.20 30.05 -11.91
CA GLY A 599 -18.09 30.86 -12.42
C GLY A 599 -17.38 31.63 -11.31
N THR A 600 -17.09 30.96 -10.19
CA THR A 600 -16.42 31.54 -9.02
C THR A 600 -15.43 30.52 -8.44
N THR A 601 -14.60 30.95 -7.49
CA THR A 601 -13.85 30.03 -6.64
C THR A 601 -14.83 29.16 -5.87
N ALA A 602 -14.83 27.85 -6.16
CA ALA A 602 -15.66 26.88 -5.46
C ALA A 602 -15.46 27.00 -3.94
N ARG A 603 -16.53 26.85 -3.17
CA ARG A 603 -16.54 27.08 -1.71
C ARG A 603 -15.49 26.27 -0.97
N TYR A 604 -15.06 25.14 -1.54
CA TYR A 604 -13.93 24.41 -1.02
C TYR A 604 -12.58 25.11 -1.20
N LEU A 605 -12.28 25.72 -2.33
CA LEU A 605 -11.00 26.40 -2.51
C LEU A 605 -10.89 27.70 -1.70
N ARG A 606 -12.03 28.24 -1.24
CA ARG A 606 -12.08 29.53 -0.53
C ARG A 606 -11.27 29.56 0.77
N LEU A 607 -11.25 28.48 1.55
CA LEU A 607 -10.47 28.46 2.80
C LEU A 607 -8.96 28.38 2.54
N PRO A 608 -8.42 27.48 1.70
CA PRO A 608 -7.03 27.50 1.28
C PRO A 608 -6.59 28.88 0.78
N VAL A 609 -7.37 29.50 -0.11
CA VAL A 609 -7.05 30.82 -0.65
C VAL A 609 -7.09 31.91 0.45
N ARG A 610 -8.04 31.85 1.40
CA ARG A 610 -8.05 32.76 2.57
C ARG A 610 -6.84 32.59 3.49
N LEU A 611 -6.30 31.37 3.61
CA LEU A 611 -5.10 31.12 4.40
C LEU A 611 -3.85 31.78 3.80
N GLY A 612 -3.86 32.13 2.51
CA GLY A 612 -2.85 33.00 1.90
C GLY A 612 -2.92 34.47 2.34
N GLY A 613 -3.90 34.84 3.16
CA GLY A 613 -3.92 36.10 3.91
C GLY A 613 -3.97 37.34 3.03
N ALA A 614 -3.09 38.31 3.34
CA ALA A 614 -3.01 39.57 2.60
C ALA A 614 -2.43 39.37 1.19
N ASP A 615 -1.48 38.44 1.02
CA ASP A 615 -0.81 38.19 -0.25
C ASP A 615 -1.78 37.63 -1.29
N ALA A 616 -2.66 36.70 -0.90
CA ALA A 616 -3.73 36.20 -1.77
C ALA A 616 -4.68 37.32 -2.22
N ARG A 617 -5.10 38.21 -1.30
CA ARG A 617 -5.97 39.35 -1.63
C ARG A 617 -5.27 40.33 -2.57
N ASN A 618 -4.00 40.62 -2.35
CA ASN A 618 -3.23 41.52 -3.19
C ASN A 618 -3.00 40.92 -4.59
N ALA A 619 -2.70 39.62 -4.68
CA ALA A 619 -2.58 38.91 -5.94
C ALA A 619 -3.90 38.93 -6.73
N VAL A 620 -5.04 38.67 -6.07
CA VAL A 620 -6.36 38.72 -6.72
C VAL A 620 -6.75 40.13 -7.14
N ARG A 621 -6.42 41.16 -6.35
CA ARG A 621 -6.59 42.57 -6.78
C ARG A 621 -5.77 42.89 -8.02
N ALA A 622 -4.51 42.42 -8.08
CA ALA A 622 -3.67 42.59 -9.24
C ALA A 622 -4.27 41.91 -10.48
N ILE A 623 -4.76 40.67 -10.34
CA ILE A 623 -5.45 39.92 -11.41
C ILE A 623 -6.70 40.68 -11.90
N VAL A 624 -7.54 41.19 -11.00
CA VAL A 624 -8.75 41.94 -11.36
C VAL A 624 -8.40 43.26 -12.05
N ALA A 625 -7.30 43.92 -11.64
CA ALA A 625 -6.81 45.15 -12.24
C ALA A 625 -6.27 44.99 -13.68
N LEU A 626 -6.03 43.76 -14.15
CA LEU A 626 -5.65 43.49 -15.55
C LEU A 626 -6.80 43.75 -16.55
N GLU A 627 -8.04 43.80 -16.06
CA GLU A 627 -9.25 43.99 -16.87
C GLU A 627 -9.30 43.09 -18.13
N PRO A 628 -9.25 41.75 -17.98
CA PRO A 628 -9.21 40.86 -19.13
C PRO A 628 -10.51 40.87 -19.94
N ASP A 629 -10.39 40.75 -21.26
CA ASP A 629 -11.55 40.53 -22.13
C ASP A 629 -12.08 39.10 -21.98
N ARG A 630 -11.17 38.14 -21.76
CA ARG A 630 -11.44 36.71 -21.69
C ARG A 630 -10.71 36.04 -20.54
N VAL A 631 -11.29 34.98 -19.97
CA VAL A 631 -10.69 34.20 -18.88
C VAL A 631 -10.81 32.71 -19.18
N ILE A 632 -9.68 32.00 -19.23
CA ILE A 632 -9.60 30.55 -19.39
C ILE A 632 -9.33 29.93 -18.01
N PHE A 633 -9.95 28.78 -17.75
CA PHE A 633 -9.66 27.92 -16.60
C PHE A 633 -9.88 26.45 -16.99
N ALA A 634 -9.40 25.53 -16.14
CA ALA A 634 -9.29 24.11 -16.49
C ALA A 634 -10.64 23.38 -16.48
N HIS A 635 -11.55 23.79 -15.60
CA HIS A 635 -12.81 23.09 -15.34
C HIS A 635 -14.03 23.96 -15.68
N GLY A 636 -14.71 23.62 -16.77
CA GLY A 636 -15.98 24.26 -17.15
C GLY A 636 -15.90 25.13 -18.41
N ARG A 637 -16.92 25.97 -18.63
CA ARG A 637 -16.94 26.93 -19.75
C ARG A 637 -16.12 28.18 -19.42
N PRO A 638 -15.10 28.56 -20.22
CA PRO A 638 -14.37 29.82 -20.06
C PRO A 638 -15.28 31.04 -20.11
N PHE A 639 -14.74 32.17 -19.68
CA PHE A 639 -15.35 33.48 -19.94
C PHE A 639 -14.82 33.97 -21.28
N ASP A 640 -15.55 33.71 -22.35
CA ASP A 640 -15.22 34.14 -23.72
C ASP A 640 -15.56 35.62 -23.99
N THR A 641 -16.39 36.21 -23.13
CA THR A 641 -16.85 37.60 -23.18
C THR A 641 -17.04 38.17 -21.78
N ASN A 642 -16.94 39.50 -21.66
CA ASN A 642 -17.10 40.25 -20.40
C ASN A 642 -16.19 39.73 -19.26
N GLY A 643 -14.95 39.35 -19.60
CA GLY A 643 -14.00 38.74 -18.66
C GLY A 643 -13.85 39.53 -17.37
N ALA A 644 -13.56 40.84 -17.45
CA ALA A 644 -13.32 41.71 -16.30
C ALA A 644 -14.50 41.74 -15.31
N ALA A 645 -15.72 41.94 -15.81
CA ALA A 645 -16.92 42.00 -14.96
C ALA A 645 -17.22 40.64 -14.30
N ARG A 646 -17.05 39.54 -15.05
CA ARG A 646 -17.26 38.19 -14.52
C ARG A 646 -16.17 37.80 -13.52
N LEU A 647 -14.92 38.17 -13.78
CA LEU A 647 -13.78 37.95 -12.91
C LEU A 647 -13.92 38.71 -11.58
N LYS A 648 -14.37 39.96 -11.62
CA LYS A 648 -14.67 40.75 -10.42
C LYS A 648 -15.71 40.04 -9.56
N ARG A 649 -16.83 39.60 -10.16
CA ARG A 649 -17.87 38.82 -9.47
C ARG A 649 -17.33 37.50 -8.91
N ALA A 650 -16.49 36.80 -9.67
CA ALA A 650 -15.91 35.53 -9.26
C ALA A 650 -15.10 35.63 -7.95
N PHE A 651 -14.51 36.79 -7.66
CA PHE A 651 -13.65 37.02 -6.49
C PHE A 651 -14.24 37.93 -5.40
N GLU A 652 -15.51 38.36 -5.50
CA GLU A 652 -16.20 39.20 -4.48
C GLU A 652 -16.16 38.61 -3.06
N TRP A 653 -16.03 37.30 -2.95
CA TRP A 653 -15.97 36.61 -1.66
C TRP A 653 -14.63 36.81 -0.91
N LEU A 654 -13.61 37.36 -1.57
CA LEU A 654 -12.24 37.50 -1.09
C LEU A 654 -11.74 38.96 -1.00
N ILE A 655 -12.10 39.83 -1.96
CA ILE A 655 -11.57 41.21 -2.08
C ILE A 655 -12.58 42.33 -1.91
#